data_AF-A0A956HZC4-F1
#
_entry.id   AF-A0A956HZC4-F1
#
_cell.length_a   1.000
_cell.length_b   1.000
_cell.length_c   1.000
_cell.angle_alpha   90.00
_cell.angle_beta   90.00
_cell.angle_gamma   90.00
#
_symmetry.space_group_name_H-M   'P 1'
#
loop_
_entity.id
_entity.type
_entity.pdbx_description
1 polymer ?
#
loop_
_entity_poly.entity_id
_entity_poly.type
_entity_poly.pdbx_seq_one_letter_code
_entity_poly.pdbx_strand_id
1 'polypeptide(L)'
;MGDNFMVRRSTFVGCAAVVASFLFVPAVALGGSTRSFEVDDADAFGKGEIDGASVSSSGTLRMGVSKERVALDKINVAWCALQRKDGSLLVGTGNEGRVYRVSGKDVSIYAETKQLLVTALAEGPDGAVYASTLPEARGFRIDGAGKVKEIARIEKAAHIWALVWDPGRKALLAGTGPEGQVVSITPAGAMSVVYDDEATHILSIARDRKGDVYVGTSNAARVLRLKGDGKAEVVYDLPGNEITALAVRDGEVLATANAFEESKTTDDKKKGTTTPGPRSGDGQVWRISPDGRADRLFEQRKDFFTHVGFGEQGSVYAASGKEGRLFRIDADHNHAKLVDLDEHQIQAFDLSGSTPYVLASDAAAVYWVKPGKASPGQWTSDVLDAEAPARFGELTWRSIGPVEFQTRSGNTEKPNDTWTAWSAPMATPGPVRSPGDRYLQVRATLKDPTSVVYAITAYYLRHNQQALVTQVSVEPKGSSDKDKDSAAGPKPTSVYKISWKTENPDGDPLRYYLRFRSEGRARARDILPPHVVQTATSYEWDTASIPDGYYVIEVDASDETVNPPELALRTTTASEPMLIDNHAPAIVDLAVSGRRVTGRAEDSLGPIARLEFAVDGGAWQVFFPSDGIFDTRKEAFAFDLPAEETKGRDHIIAVRATDAGGNV
;
A
#
# COMPACT_ATOMS: atom_id res chain seq x y z
N MET A 1 3.45 -8.25 -68.07
CA MET A 1 3.93 -6.89 -68.40
C MET A 1 2.98 -5.93 -67.69
N GLY A 2 3.31 -5.18 -66.66
CA GLY A 2 4.55 -4.90 -65.95
C GLY A 2 4.17 -3.91 -64.83
N ASP A 3 5.05 -3.79 -63.84
CA ASP A 3 5.13 -2.75 -62.80
C ASP A 3 4.21 -2.91 -61.57
N ASN A 4 4.66 -3.60 -60.53
CA ASN A 4 5.58 -3.16 -59.45
C ASN A 4 5.08 -1.94 -58.66
N PHE A 5 4.26 -2.19 -57.63
CA PHE A 5 4.20 -1.32 -56.45
C PHE A 5 4.93 -1.97 -55.27
N MET A 6 6.13 -1.47 -55.04
CA MET A 6 7.05 -1.82 -53.98
C MET A 6 6.64 -1.03 -52.72
N VAL A 7 5.93 -1.66 -51.78
CA VAL A 7 5.71 -1.07 -50.45
C VAL A 7 6.78 -1.59 -49.50
N ARG A 8 7.67 -0.68 -49.11
CA ARG A 8 8.77 -0.87 -48.17
C ARG A 8 8.25 -1.45 -46.85
N ARG A 9 8.81 -2.61 -46.45
CA ARG A 9 8.76 -3.09 -45.06
C ARG A 9 9.69 -2.22 -44.21
N SER A 10 9.13 -1.28 -43.46
CA SER A 10 9.81 -0.59 -42.38
C SER A 10 9.71 -1.43 -41.11
N THR A 11 10.84 -2.04 -40.73
CA THR A 11 11.05 -2.75 -39.47
C THR A 11 11.02 -1.72 -38.33
N PHE A 12 9.88 -1.58 -37.66
CA PHE A 12 9.79 -0.82 -36.41
C PHE A 12 10.29 -1.70 -35.27
N VAL A 13 11.55 -1.49 -34.86
CA VAL A 13 12.06 -1.97 -33.58
C VAL A 13 11.44 -1.08 -32.50
N GLY A 14 10.33 -1.52 -31.93
CA GLY A 14 9.73 -0.87 -30.76
C GLY A 14 10.57 -1.14 -29.52
N CYS A 15 11.48 -0.22 -29.18
CA CYS A 15 12.06 -0.15 -27.84
C CYS A 15 10.93 0.10 -26.84
N ALA A 16 10.63 -0.88 -25.99
CA ALA A 16 9.78 -0.71 -24.83
C ALA A 16 10.49 0.24 -23.83
N ALA A 17 10.14 1.52 -23.87
CA ALA A 17 10.48 2.46 -22.83
C ALA A 17 9.60 2.17 -21.60
N VAL A 18 10.15 1.42 -20.64
CA VAL A 18 9.60 1.30 -19.29
C VAL A 18 9.76 2.66 -18.63
N VAL A 19 8.71 3.48 -18.65
CA VAL A 19 8.63 4.71 -17.84
C VAL A 19 8.26 4.26 -16.43
N ALA A 20 9.27 3.95 -15.62
CA ALA A 20 9.12 3.83 -14.19
C ALA A 20 8.95 5.23 -13.61
N SER A 21 7.70 5.64 -13.38
CA SER A 21 7.38 6.84 -12.61
C SER A 21 7.78 6.61 -11.15
N PHE A 22 9.05 6.86 -10.82
CA PHE A 22 9.48 7.02 -9.44
C PHE A 22 8.91 8.35 -8.93
N LEU A 23 7.81 8.27 -8.18
CA LEU A 23 7.39 9.33 -7.28
C LEU A 23 8.48 9.47 -6.21
N PHE A 24 9.46 10.34 -6.46
CA PHE A 24 10.34 10.85 -5.41
C PHE A 24 9.49 11.75 -4.51
N VAL A 25 8.96 11.19 -3.43
CA VAL A 25 8.66 11.99 -2.24
C VAL A 25 10.02 12.47 -1.73
N PRO A 26 10.29 13.77 -1.63
CA PRO A 26 11.51 14.23 -0.99
C PRO A 26 11.38 13.86 0.49
N ALA A 27 12.09 12.81 0.90
CA ALA A 27 12.36 12.56 2.31
C ALA A 27 13.23 13.74 2.78
N VAL A 28 12.61 14.74 3.39
CA VAL A 28 13.35 15.75 4.15
C VAL A 28 13.89 15.01 5.36
N ALA A 29 15.16 14.58 5.28
CA ALA A 29 15.86 13.95 6.39
C ALA A 29 16.07 14.97 7.51
N LEU A 30 15.08 15.09 8.39
CA LEU A 30 15.17 15.84 9.64
C LEU A 30 15.76 14.92 10.71
N GLY A 31 17.08 14.73 10.68
CA GLY A 31 17.83 14.08 11.75
C GLY A 31 17.61 14.78 13.09
N GLY A 32 17.68 14.06 14.21
CA GLY A 32 17.46 14.57 15.57
C GLY A 32 16.03 15.06 15.94
N SER A 33 15.09 15.10 14.99
CA SER A 33 13.72 15.58 15.24
C SER A 33 12.75 14.46 15.66
N THR A 34 11.76 14.82 16.48
CA THR A 34 10.67 13.90 16.85
C THR A 34 9.91 13.44 15.60
N ARG A 35 9.75 12.13 15.44
CA ARG A 35 8.96 11.48 14.37
C ARG A 35 7.61 11.04 14.90
N SER A 36 6.68 10.69 14.01
CA SER A 36 5.36 10.16 14.34
C SER A 36 5.02 8.91 13.53
N PHE A 37 4.26 8.01 14.14
CA PHE A 37 3.39 7.08 13.43
C PHE A 37 2.00 7.70 13.31
N GLU A 38 1.42 7.67 12.12
CA GLU A 38 0.10 8.23 11.84
C GLU A 38 -0.83 7.13 11.33
N VAL A 39 -2.00 7.03 11.95
CA VAL A 39 -3.10 6.15 11.53
C VAL A 39 -4.36 7.00 11.47
N ASP A 40 -4.67 7.51 10.28
CA ASP A 40 -5.72 8.51 10.06
C ASP A 40 -6.51 8.33 8.75
N ASP A 41 -6.25 7.26 8.00
CA ASP A 41 -6.99 6.90 6.79
C ASP A 41 -7.48 5.45 6.80
N ALA A 42 -8.30 5.10 5.80
CA ALA A 42 -8.92 3.78 5.71
C ALA A 42 -7.89 2.66 5.51
N ASP A 43 -6.79 2.92 4.80
CA ASP A 43 -5.75 1.94 4.54
C ASP A 43 -4.92 1.67 5.80
N ALA A 44 -4.57 2.71 6.55
CA ALA A 44 -3.84 2.63 7.80
C ALA A 44 -4.65 1.89 8.87
N PHE A 45 -5.94 2.23 9.03
CA PHE A 45 -6.83 1.46 9.92
C PHE A 45 -7.06 0.03 9.41
N GLY A 46 -7.18 -0.14 8.09
CA GLY A 46 -7.45 -1.43 7.44
C GLY A 46 -6.30 -2.44 7.54
N LYS A 47 -5.06 -2.00 7.74
CA LYS A 47 -3.90 -2.87 8.03
C LYS A 47 -3.94 -3.48 9.43
N GLY A 48 -4.72 -2.89 10.35
CA GLY A 48 -4.87 -3.39 11.71
C GLY A 48 -5.82 -4.58 11.83
N GLU A 49 -5.70 -5.31 12.94
CA GLU A 49 -6.63 -6.36 13.32
C GLU A 49 -7.91 -5.73 13.90
N ILE A 50 -9.06 -6.12 13.37
CA ILE A 50 -10.38 -5.57 13.73
C ILE A 50 -11.20 -6.67 14.41
N ASP A 51 -11.61 -6.44 15.65
CA ASP A 51 -12.51 -7.33 16.39
C ASP A 51 -13.70 -6.53 16.95
N GLY A 52 -14.91 -6.77 16.42
CA GLY A 52 -16.10 -6.04 16.85
C GLY A 52 -16.09 -4.53 16.52
N ALA A 53 -15.18 -4.08 15.66
CA ALA A 53 -15.13 -2.73 15.11
C ALA A 53 -15.34 -2.76 13.57
N SER A 54 -15.41 -1.59 12.95
CA SER A 54 -15.51 -1.42 11.49
C SER A 54 -14.76 -0.18 11.04
N VAL A 55 -14.15 -0.25 9.87
CA VAL A 55 -13.43 0.87 9.25
C VAL A 55 -14.24 1.38 8.08
N SER A 56 -14.54 2.67 8.11
CA SER A 56 -15.18 3.41 7.01
C SER A 56 -14.17 3.76 5.94
N SER A 57 -14.61 3.81 4.69
CA SER A 57 -13.87 4.33 3.53
C SER A 57 -13.39 5.76 3.71
N SER A 58 -13.99 6.52 4.63
CA SER A 58 -13.56 7.86 5.02
C SER A 58 -12.39 7.89 6.01
N GLY A 59 -11.84 6.74 6.41
CA GLY A 59 -10.76 6.67 7.40
C GLY A 59 -11.21 6.83 8.85
N THR A 60 -12.38 6.30 9.20
CA THR A 60 -12.86 6.33 10.60
C THR A 60 -13.12 4.94 11.13
N LEU A 61 -12.68 4.67 12.35
CA LEU A 61 -12.96 3.46 13.09
C LEU A 61 -14.23 3.66 13.94
N ARG A 62 -15.19 2.75 13.80
CA ARG A 62 -16.49 2.76 14.50
C ARG A 62 -16.77 1.41 15.13
N MET A 63 -17.71 1.37 16.07
CA MET A 63 -18.20 0.11 16.62
C MET A 63 -18.84 -0.73 15.51
N GLY A 64 -18.48 -2.01 15.47
CA GLY A 64 -19.09 -2.99 14.57
C GLY A 64 -20.39 -3.54 15.16
N VAL A 65 -20.84 -4.68 14.65
CA VAL A 65 -21.98 -5.40 15.21
C VAL A 65 -21.54 -6.73 15.80
N SER A 66 -22.18 -7.13 16.90
CA SER A 66 -22.02 -8.49 17.40
C SER A 66 -22.95 -9.44 16.64
N LYS A 67 -22.45 -10.64 16.37
CA LYS A 67 -23.16 -11.69 15.62
C LYS A 67 -23.05 -13.02 16.35
N GLU A 68 -24.14 -13.77 16.39
CA GLU A 68 -24.20 -15.11 16.97
C GLU A 68 -24.60 -16.10 15.86
N ARG A 69 -23.68 -17.01 15.53
CA ARG A 69 -23.84 -17.98 14.46
C ARG A 69 -24.70 -19.18 14.91
N VAL A 70 -25.64 -19.57 14.08
CA VAL A 70 -26.46 -20.78 14.21
C VAL A 70 -26.36 -21.55 12.89
N ALA A 71 -25.68 -22.69 12.91
CA ALA A 71 -25.48 -23.52 11.73
C ALA A 71 -26.77 -24.28 11.35
N LEU A 72 -27.03 -24.42 10.06
CA LEU A 72 -27.98 -25.39 9.53
C LEU A 72 -27.18 -26.60 9.05
N ASP A 73 -26.92 -27.53 9.97
CA ASP A 73 -26.03 -28.67 9.74
C ASP A 73 -26.41 -29.48 8.50
N LYS A 74 -25.41 -29.82 7.68
CA LYS A 74 -25.55 -30.60 6.43
C LYS A 74 -26.38 -29.91 5.33
N ILE A 75 -26.60 -28.60 5.46
CA ILE A 75 -27.25 -27.79 4.43
C ILE A 75 -26.22 -26.88 3.77
N ASN A 76 -25.94 -27.16 2.50
CA ASN A 76 -24.94 -26.38 1.76
C ASN A 76 -25.50 -25.06 1.23
N VAL A 77 -26.81 -24.99 0.98
CA VAL A 77 -27.43 -23.84 0.32
C VAL A 77 -28.66 -23.39 1.09
N ALA A 78 -28.58 -22.20 1.67
CA ALA A 78 -29.75 -21.38 1.98
C ALA A 78 -29.93 -20.35 0.88
N TRP A 79 -31.16 -19.96 0.58
CA TRP A 79 -31.44 -19.11 -0.58
C TRP A 79 -32.36 -17.94 -0.26
N CYS A 80 -33.39 -18.17 0.54
CA CYS A 80 -34.32 -17.12 0.92
C CYS A 80 -34.65 -17.22 2.42
N ALA A 81 -35.10 -16.10 2.98
CA ALA A 81 -35.50 -16.02 4.37
C ALA A 81 -36.77 -15.21 4.54
N LEU A 82 -37.56 -15.55 5.55
CA LEU A 82 -38.80 -14.87 5.93
C LEU A 82 -38.88 -14.78 7.45
N GLN A 83 -38.73 -13.57 7.99
CA GLN A 83 -38.91 -13.33 9.42
C GLN A 83 -40.39 -13.34 9.78
N ARG A 84 -40.76 -14.14 10.78
CA ARG A 84 -42.11 -14.22 11.32
C ARG A 84 -42.31 -13.19 12.43
N LYS A 85 -43.57 -12.83 12.69
CA LYS A 85 -43.96 -11.91 13.77
C LYS A 85 -43.55 -12.38 15.18
N ASP A 86 -43.35 -13.67 15.38
CA ASP A 86 -42.88 -14.24 16.64
C ASP A 86 -41.35 -14.18 16.79
N GLY A 87 -40.64 -13.57 15.84
CA GLY A 87 -39.19 -13.42 15.84
C GLY A 87 -38.42 -14.62 15.27
N SER A 88 -39.09 -15.72 14.94
CA SER A 88 -38.45 -16.87 14.27
C SER A 88 -38.19 -16.58 12.79
N LEU A 89 -37.13 -17.18 12.26
CA LEU A 89 -36.74 -17.06 10.85
C LEU A 89 -37.09 -18.35 10.12
N LEU A 90 -37.85 -18.24 9.03
CA LEU A 90 -37.98 -19.33 8.07
C LEU A 90 -36.91 -19.21 7.00
N VAL A 91 -36.18 -20.30 6.74
CA VAL A 91 -35.07 -20.35 5.80
C VAL A 91 -35.40 -21.40 4.72
N GLY A 92 -35.53 -20.95 3.48
CA GLY A 92 -35.67 -21.83 2.32
C GLY A 92 -34.31 -22.35 1.87
N THR A 93 -34.16 -23.67 1.76
CA THR A 93 -32.88 -24.32 1.49
C THR A 93 -32.90 -25.19 0.25
N GLY A 94 -31.70 -25.52 -0.23
CA GLY A 94 -31.48 -26.62 -1.17
C GLY A 94 -31.57 -27.98 -0.48
N ASN A 95 -31.60 -29.05 -1.29
CA ASN A 95 -31.68 -30.45 -0.88
C ASN A 95 -33.05 -30.82 -0.28
N GLU A 96 -33.92 -31.41 -1.10
CA GLU A 96 -35.34 -31.71 -0.81
C GLU A 96 -36.26 -30.48 -0.59
N GLY A 97 -35.75 -29.27 -0.86
CA GLY A 97 -36.55 -28.05 -0.86
C GLY A 97 -37.22 -27.85 0.49
N ARG A 98 -36.43 -28.03 1.56
CA ARG A 98 -36.89 -27.87 2.93
C ARG A 98 -36.99 -26.39 3.30
N VAL A 99 -37.92 -26.11 4.20
CA VAL A 99 -37.99 -24.85 4.92
C VAL A 99 -37.64 -25.14 6.36
N TYR A 100 -36.58 -24.52 6.87
CA TYR A 100 -36.18 -24.61 8.26
C TYR A 100 -36.77 -23.44 9.05
N ARG A 101 -37.13 -23.69 10.31
CA ARG A 101 -37.44 -22.66 11.29
C ARG A 101 -36.30 -22.54 12.27
N VAL A 102 -35.79 -21.32 12.41
CA VAL A 102 -34.72 -20.96 13.33
C VAL A 102 -35.26 -20.00 14.37
N SER A 103 -35.21 -20.39 15.64
CA SER A 103 -35.70 -19.61 16.78
C SER A 103 -34.61 -19.53 17.84
N GLY A 104 -33.87 -18.42 17.89
CA GLY A 104 -32.65 -18.37 18.69
C GLY A 104 -31.67 -19.45 18.21
N LYS A 105 -31.32 -20.40 19.08
CA LYS A 105 -30.43 -21.53 18.72
C LYS A 105 -31.15 -22.76 18.18
N ASP A 106 -32.47 -22.80 18.30
CA ASP A 106 -33.25 -23.97 17.91
C ASP A 106 -33.48 -23.96 16.41
N VAL A 107 -33.05 -25.04 15.75
CA VAL A 107 -33.24 -25.28 14.32
C VAL A 107 -34.14 -26.50 14.14
N SER A 108 -35.24 -26.35 13.41
CA SER A 108 -36.19 -27.43 13.13
C SER A 108 -36.70 -27.38 11.69
N ILE A 109 -37.11 -28.52 11.14
CA ILE A 109 -37.76 -28.56 9.83
C ILE A 109 -39.19 -28.04 10.00
N TYR A 110 -39.55 -27.00 9.26
CA TYR A 110 -40.89 -26.44 9.22
C TYR A 110 -41.75 -27.11 8.14
N ALA A 111 -41.17 -27.38 6.97
CA ALA A 111 -41.86 -28.01 5.84
C ALA A 111 -40.88 -28.63 4.83
N GLU A 112 -41.39 -29.55 4.01
CA GLU A 112 -40.63 -30.16 2.91
C GLU A 112 -41.45 -30.12 1.62
N THR A 113 -40.94 -29.42 0.61
CA THR A 113 -41.60 -29.33 -0.71
C THR A 113 -41.26 -30.51 -1.62
N LYS A 114 -40.19 -31.26 -1.29
CA LYS A 114 -39.62 -32.35 -2.10
C LYS A 114 -39.08 -31.88 -3.46
N GLN A 115 -38.83 -30.58 -3.60
CA GLN A 115 -38.19 -29.99 -4.77
C GLN A 115 -36.69 -29.83 -4.55
N LEU A 116 -35.94 -29.34 -5.53
CA LEU A 116 -34.49 -29.19 -5.37
C LEU A 116 -34.15 -28.05 -4.40
N LEU A 117 -34.88 -26.93 -4.52
CA LEU A 117 -34.59 -25.69 -3.81
C LEU A 117 -35.85 -24.86 -3.61
N VAL A 118 -36.00 -24.26 -2.43
CA VAL A 118 -36.98 -23.19 -2.16
C VAL A 118 -36.36 -21.85 -2.51
N THR A 119 -36.94 -21.14 -3.48
CA THR A 119 -36.38 -19.92 -4.08
C THR A 119 -36.92 -18.63 -3.47
N ALA A 120 -38.16 -18.63 -2.98
CA ALA A 120 -38.74 -17.48 -2.29
C ALA A 120 -39.80 -17.94 -1.29
N LEU A 121 -40.01 -17.10 -0.27
CA LEU A 121 -41.00 -17.27 0.78
C LEU A 121 -41.83 -15.99 0.92
N ALA A 122 -43.13 -16.13 1.14
CA ALA A 122 -44.03 -15.02 1.45
C ALA A 122 -45.05 -15.41 2.52
N GLU A 123 -45.40 -14.50 3.43
CA GLU A 123 -46.45 -14.73 4.42
C GLU A 123 -47.80 -14.16 3.93
N GLY A 124 -48.85 -14.98 4.01
CA GLY A 124 -50.23 -14.56 3.80
C GLY A 124 -50.87 -13.89 5.02
N PRO A 125 -52.06 -13.29 4.85
CA PRO A 125 -52.76 -12.59 5.93
C PRO A 125 -53.26 -13.53 7.02
N ASP A 126 -53.41 -14.81 6.72
CA ASP A 126 -53.80 -15.89 7.63
C ASP A 126 -52.59 -16.54 8.35
N GLY A 127 -51.37 -16.02 8.13
CA GLY A 127 -50.13 -16.58 8.67
C GLY A 127 -49.66 -17.85 7.96
N ALA A 128 -50.33 -18.26 6.87
CA ALA A 128 -49.82 -19.32 6.00
C ALA A 128 -48.59 -18.82 5.24
N VAL A 129 -47.64 -19.72 5.03
CA VAL A 129 -46.41 -19.42 4.31
C VAL A 129 -46.53 -19.98 2.90
N TYR A 130 -46.18 -19.17 1.92
CA TYR A 130 -46.13 -19.57 0.53
C TYR A 130 -44.68 -19.73 0.11
N ALA A 131 -44.37 -20.83 -0.55
CA ALA A 131 -43.02 -21.16 -1.00
C ALA A 131 -43.03 -21.40 -2.51
N SER A 132 -42.07 -20.82 -3.22
CA SER A 132 -41.76 -21.20 -4.59
C SER A 132 -40.54 -22.07 -4.66
N THR A 133 -40.44 -22.88 -5.70
CA THR A 133 -39.34 -23.81 -5.86
C THR A 133 -38.77 -23.83 -7.26
N LEU A 134 -37.57 -24.39 -7.37
CA LEU A 134 -37.02 -24.92 -8.62
C LEU A 134 -36.64 -26.40 -8.44
N PRO A 135 -36.67 -27.19 -9.53
CA PRO A 135 -37.18 -26.86 -10.87
C PRO A 135 -38.72 -26.77 -10.95
N GLU A 136 -39.26 -26.57 -12.16
CA GLU A 136 -40.68 -26.70 -12.53
C GLU A 136 -41.63 -25.59 -12.08
N ALA A 137 -41.11 -24.44 -11.63
CA ALA A 137 -41.90 -23.25 -11.28
C ALA A 137 -43.15 -23.59 -10.44
N ARG A 138 -42.96 -24.39 -9.38
CA ARG A 138 -44.05 -24.79 -8.48
C ARG A 138 -44.21 -23.80 -7.33
N GLY A 139 -45.45 -23.60 -6.93
CA GLY A 139 -45.86 -22.81 -5.77
C GLY A 139 -46.62 -23.68 -4.77
N PHE A 140 -46.27 -23.54 -3.50
CA PHE A 140 -46.85 -24.29 -2.39
C PHE A 140 -47.41 -23.35 -1.33
N ARG A 141 -48.51 -23.77 -0.70
CA ARG A 141 -49.02 -23.19 0.55
C ARG A 141 -48.66 -24.13 1.70
N ILE A 142 -48.12 -23.57 2.76
CA ILE A 142 -47.68 -24.25 3.98
C ILE A 142 -48.50 -23.66 5.13
N ASP A 143 -49.26 -24.51 5.82
CA ASP A 143 -50.04 -24.06 6.98
C ASP A 143 -49.20 -23.96 8.26
N GLY A 144 -49.81 -23.49 9.35
CA GLY A 144 -49.13 -23.32 10.64
C GLY A 144 -48.54 -24.62 11.22
N ALA A 145 -49.02 -25.79 10.79
CA ALA A 145 -48.52 -27.10 11.21
C ALA A 145 -47.43 -27.65 10.28
N GLY A 146 -47.03 -26.90 9.25
CA GLY A 146 -46.02 -27.33 8.28
C GLY A 146 -46.57 -28.19 7.14
N LYS A 147 -47.89 -28.35 7.03
CA LYS A 147 -48.49 -29.17 5.97
C LYS A 147 -48.42 -28.43 4.64
N VAL A 148 -47.78 -29.08 3.67
CA VAL A 148 -47.55 -28.55 2.33
C VAL A 148 -48.69 -28.95 1.39
N LYS A 149 -49.22 -27.97 0.65
CA LYS A 149 -50.17 -28.17 -0.46
C LYS A 149 -49.67 -27.43 -1.69
N GLU A 150 -49.51 -28.13 -2.81
CA GLU A 150 -49.23 -27.50 -4.10
C GLU A 150 -50.45 -26.66 -4.53
N ILE A 151 -50.20 -25.40 -4.91
CA ILE A 151 -51.24 -24.47 -5.38
C ILE A 151 -50.99 -24.00 -6.81
N ALA A 152 -49.76 -24.11 -7.32
CA ALA A 152 -49.43 -23.65 -8.66
C ALA A 152 -48.29 -24.47 -9.28
N ARG A 153 -48.36 -24.60 -10.60
CA ARG A 153 -47.27 -25.06 -11.46
C ARG A 153 -47.38 -24.32 -12.78
N ILE A 154 -46.41 -23.47 -13.09
CA ILE A 154 -46.45 -22.60 -14.27
C ILE A 154 -45.78 -23.35 -15.44
N GLU A 155 -46.58 -23.95 -16.32
CA GLU A 155 -46.08 -24.89 -17.35
C GLU A 155 -44.98 -24.33 -18.27
N LYS A 156 -45.03 -23.03 -18.58
CA LYS A 156 -44.06 -22.36 -19.45
C LYS A 156 -42.84 -21.81 -18.71
N ALA A 157 -42.89 -21.72 -17.39
CA ALA A 157 -41.77 -21.24 -16.60
C ALA A 157 -40.96 -22.42 -16.03
N ALA A 158 -39.65 -22.26 -15.98
CA ALA A 158 -38.78 -23.18 -15.26
C ALA A 158 -38.57 -22.76 -13.81
N HIS A 159 -38.71 -21.46 -13.53
CA HIS A 159 -38.37 -20.84 -12.25
C HIS A 159 -39.46 -19.86 -11.80
N ILE A 160 -39.67 -19.81 -10.48
CA ILE A 160 -40.26 -18.66 -9.79
C ILE A 160 -39.15 -18.14 -8.87
N TRP A 161 -38.66 -16.93 -9.12
CA TRP A 161 -37.52 -16.34 -8.42
C TRP A 161 -37.91 -15.53 -7.19
N ALA A 162 -39.04 -14.82 -7.28
CA ALA A 162 -39.50 -13.92 -6.24
C ALA A 162 -41.01 -14.11 -6.00
N LEU A 163 -41.41 -13.95 -4.74
CA LEU A 163 -42.80 -14.02 -4.29
C LEU A 163 -43.10 -12.86 -3.34
N VAL A 164 -44.22 -12.17 -3.57
CA VAL A 164 -44.76 -11.20 -2.61
C VAL A 164 -46.28 -11.37 -2.49
N TRP A 165 -46.83 -11.22 -1.29
CA TRP A 165 -48.27 -11.17 -1.10
C TRP A 165 -48.81 -9.78 -1.46
N ASP A 166 -49.80 -9.73 -2.35
CA ASP A 166 -50.53 -8.53 -2.71
C ASP A 166 -51.94 -8.52 -2.08
N PRO A 167 -52.20 -7.66 -1.07
CA PRO A 167 -53.50 -7.59 -0.41
C PRO A 167 -54.64 -7.11 -1.32
N GLY A 168 -54.34 -6.27 -2.31
CA GLY A 168 -55.34 -5.74 -3.24
C GLY A 168 -55.93 -6.82 -4.12
N ARG A 169 -55.07 -7.71 -4.65
CA ARG A 169 -55.44 -8.87 -5.47
C ARG A 169 -55.82 -10.09 -4.64
N LYS A 170 -55.49 -10.12 -3.34
CA LYS A 170 -55.61 -11.29 -2.46
C LYS A 170 -54.89 -12.51 -3.06
N ALA A 171 -53.71 -12.27 -3.62
CA ALA A 171 -52.93 -13.23 -4.38
C ALA A 171 -51.44 -12.97 -4.19
N LEU A 172 -50.62 -13.97 -4.49
CA LEU A 172 -49.18 -13.81 -4.64
C LEU A 172 -48.87 -13.19 -6.01
N LEU A 173 -47.87 -12.33 -6.08
CA LEU A 173 -47.19 -11.98 -7.32
C LEU A 173 -45.89 -12.76 -7.40
N ALA A 174 -45.71 -13.50 -8.48
CA ALA A 174 -44.58 -14.38 -8.74
C ALA A 174 -43.77 -13.85 -9.92
N GLY A 175 -42.47 -13.60 -9.70
CA GLY A 175 -41.53 -13.27 -10.75
C GLY A 175 -40.99 -14.57 -11.36
N THR A 176 -41.16 -14.74 -12.67
CA THR A 176 -40.87 -16.02 -13.34
C THR A 176 -39.75 -15.90 -14.37
N GLY A 177 -39.24 -17.04 -14.82
CA GLY A 177 -38.40 -17.14 -16.00
C GLY A 177 -38.29 -18.57 -16.54
N PRO A 178 -37.82 -18.78 -17.78
CA PRO A 178 -37.19 -17.81 -18.68
C PRO A 178 -38.15 -16.94 -19.52
N GLU A 179 -39.46 -16.96 -19.22
CA GLU A 179 -40.49 -16.21 -19.96
C GLU A 179 -40.65 -14.74 -19.53
N GLY A 180 -39.94 -14.25 -18.50
CA GLY A 180 -40.02 -12.82 -18.16
C GLY A 180 -41.33 -12.32 -17.56
N GLN A 181 -42.17 -13.20 -16.99
CA GLN A 181 -43.53 -12.82 -16.59
C GLN A 181 -43.67 -12.56 -15.09
N VAL A 182 -44.54 -11.61 -14.74
CA VAL A 182 -45.15 -11.49 -13.41
C VAL A 182 -46.48 -12.20 -13.42
N VAL A 183 -46.64 -13.24 -12.60
CA VAL A 183 -47.86 -14.06 -12.53
C VAL A 183 -48.55 -13.88 -11.19
N SER A 184 -49.85 -13.58 -11.20
CA SER A 184 -50.70 -13.56 -10.01
C SER A 184 -51.20 -14.97 -9.71
N ILE A 185 -51.02 -15.44 -8.47
CA ILE A 185 -51.41 -16.79 -8.01
C ILE A 185 -52.29 -16.67 -6.76
N THR A 186 -53.56 -17.05 -6.87
CA THR A 186 -54.47 -17.03 -5.70
C THR A 186 -54.20 -18.23 -4.77
N PRO A 187 -54.59 -18.17 -3.48
CA PRO A 187 -54.50 -19.33 -2.58
C PRO A 187 -55.25 -20.58 -3.05
N ALA A 188 -56.25 -20.39 -3.93
CA ALA A 188 -57.00 -21.48 -4.56
C ALA A 188 -56.28 -22.08 -5.78
N GLY A 189 -55.20 -21.47 -6.24
CA GLY A 189 -54.39 -21.92 -7.38
C GLY A 189 -54.78 -21.32 -8.74
N ALA A 190 -55.72 -20.38 -8.77
CA ALA A 190 -56.01 -19.64 -10.00
C ALA A 190 -54.83 -18.73 -10.36
N MET A 191 -54.36 -18.80 -11.61
CA MET A 191 -53.20 -18.09 -12.13
C MET A 191 -53.58 -17.13 -13.26
N SER A 192 -52.96 -15.96 -13.32
CA SER A 192 -53.10 -15.01 -14.43
C SER A 192 -51.82 -14.20 -14.61
N VAL A 193 -51.42 -13.93 -15.86
CA VAL A 193 -50.28 -13.06 -16.15
C VAL A 193 -50.68 -11.61 -15.85
N VAL A 194 -49.88 -10.95 -15.01
CA VAL A 194 -50.05 -9.54 -14.63
C VAL A 194 -49.25 -8.63 -15.53
N TYR A 195 -48.07 -9.07 -15.94
CA TYR A 195 -47.16 -8.34 -16.81
C TYR A 195 -46.23 -9.33 -17.52
N ASP A 196 -45.86 -9.02 -18.76
CA ASP A 196 -45.02 -9.81 -19.63
C ASP A 196 -43.91 -8.89 -20.15
N ASP A 197 -42.66 -9.18 -19.77
CA ASP A 197 -41.49 -8.37 -20.13
C ASP A 197 -40.65 -9.08 -21.20
N GLU A 198 -39.91 -8.32 -22.00
CA GLU A 198 -38.96 -8.90 -22.96
C GLU A 198 -37.70 -9.48 -22.30
N ALA A 199 -37.42 -9.16 -21.04
CA ALA A 199 -36.35 -9.80 -20.28
C ALA A 199 -36.68 -11.27 -19.99
N THR A 200 -35.67 -12.14 -19.91
CA THR A 200 -35.88 -13.57 -19.67
C THR A 200 -36.34 -13.88 -18.24
N HIS A 201 -35.96 -13.08 -17.25
CA HIS A 201 -36.26 -13.34 -15.86
C HIS A 201 -36.75 -12.08 -15.15
N ILE A 202 -37.82 -12.25 -14.37
CA ILE A 202 -38.16 -11.34 -13.27
C ILE A 202 -37.50 -11.91 -12.01
N LEU A 203 -36.41 -11.29 -11.57
CA LEU A 203 -35.52 -11.81 -10.52
C LEU A 203 -35.94 -11.35 -9.11
N SER A 204 -36.45 -10.14 -9.00
CA SER A 204 -36.83 -9.54 -7.72
C SER A 204 -38.17 -8.82 -7.82
N ILE A 205 -38.94 -8.84 -6.72
CA ILE A 205 -40.19 -8.12 -6.57
C ILE A 205 -40.22 -7.49 -5.18
N ALA A 206 -40.52 -6.19 -5.11
CA ALA A 206 -40.70 -5.47 -3.86
C ALA A 206 -41.99 -4.65 -3.91
N ARG A 207 -42.63 -4.46 -2.76
CA ARG A 207 -43.88 -3.71 -2.64
C ARG A 207 -43.71 -2.55 -1.66
N ASP A 208 -44.14 -1.37 -2.05
CA ASP A 208 -44.19 -0.20 -1.19
C ASP A 208 -45.37 -0.28 -0.20
N ARG A 209 -45.30 0.47 0.90
CA ARG A 209 -46.39 0.60 1.87
C ARG A 209 -47.69 1.09 1.23
N LYS A 210 -47.59 1.96 0.20
CA LYS A 210 -48.73 2.47 -0.57
C LYS A 210 -49.39 1.42 -1.47
N GLY A 211 -48.73 0.28 -1.69
CA GLY A 211 -49.23 -0.81 -2.53
C GLY A 211 -48.61 -0.88 -3.92
N ASP A 212 -47.80 0.10 -4.32
CA ASP A 212 -47.05 0.04 -5.57
C ASP A 212 -46.09 -1.16 -5.59
N VAL A 213 -46.03 -1.86 -6.72
CA VAL A 213 -45.18 -3.05 -6.90
C VAL A 213 -44.08 -2.73 -7.90
N TYR A 214 -42.85 -3.04 -7.51
CA TYR A 214 -41.64 -2.85 -8.30
C TYR A 214 -41.03 -4.21 -8.62
N VAL A 215 -40.49 -4.35 -9.82
CA VAL A 215 -39.87 -5.59 -10.30
C VAL A 215 -38.51 -5.31 -10.92
N GLY A 216 -37.58 -6.23 -10.70
CA GLY A 216 -36.23 -6.19 -11.24
C GLY A 216 -36.02 -7.28 -12.28
N THR A 217 -35.41 -6.92 -13.42
CA THR A 217 -35.27 -7.82 -14.58
C THR A 217 -33.86 -8.37 -14.78
N SER A 218 -33.72 -9.44 -15.57
CA SER A 218 -32.47 -9.86 -16.22
C SER A 218 -32.23 -9.14 -17.56
N ASN A 219 -31.13 -9.49 -18.24
CA ASN A 219 -30.60 -9.00 -19.53
C ASN A 219 -30.24 -7.51 -19.58
N ALA A 220 -31.07 -6.63 -19.02
CA ALA A 220 -30.94 -5.17 -19.12
C ALA A 220 -31.06 -4.46 -17.76
N ALA A 221 -30.97 -5.17 -16.64
CA ALA A 221 -30.99 -4.59 -15.30
C ALA A 221 -32.04 -3.46 -15.09
N ARG A 222 -33.29 -3.68 -15.51
CA ARG A 222 -34.34 -2.67 -15.42
C ARG A 222 -35.10 -2.77 -14.10
N VAL A 223 -35.43 -1.60 -13.56
CA VAL A 223 -36.40 -1.46 -12.46
C VAL A 223 -37.70 -0.96 -13.05
N LEU A 224 -38.77 -1.74 -12.90
CA LEU A 224 -40.10 -1.41 -13.42
C LEU A 224 -41.09 -1.23 -12.27
N ARG A 225 -42.04 -0.31 -12.41
CA ARG A 225 -43.20 -0.15 -11.53
C ARG A 225 -44.45 -0.62 -12.24
N LEU A 226 -45.16 -1.58 -11.66
CA LEU A 226 -46.42 -2.08 -12.20
C LEU A 226 -47.53 -1.04 -12.01
N LYS A 227 -48.34 -0.79 -13.05
CA LYS A 227 -49.42 0.24 -13.05
C LYS A 227 -50.83 -0.32 -12.94
N GLY A 228 -50.97 -1.65 -12.95
CA GLY A 228 -52.25 -2.31 -13.20
C GLY A 228 -52.36 -2.73 -14.68
N ASP A 229 -53.53 -3.21 -15.10
CA ASP A 229 -53.94 -3.38 -16.52
C ASP A 229 -52.95 -3.98 -17.54
N GLY A 230 -51.99 -4.80 -17.10
CA GLY A 230 -50.99 -5.38 -18.00
C GLY A 230 -49.84 -4.42 -18.34
N LYS A 231 -49.72 -3.28 -17.66
CA LYS A 231 -48.73 -2.23 -17.93
C LYS A 231 -47.72 -2.07 -16.81
N ALA A 232 -46.51 -1.72 -17.21
CA ALA A 232 -45.45 -1.28 -16.32
C ALA A 232 -44.83 0.03 -16.83
N GLU A 233 -44.24 0.78 -15.93
CA GLU A 233 -43.42 1.96 -16.21
C GLU A 233 -41.97 1.60 -15.88
N VAL A 234 -41.04 1.89 -16.78
CA VAL A 234 -39.60 1.81 -16.47
C VAL A 234 -39.28 2.94 -15.51
N VAL A 235 -38.93 2.60 -14.28
CA VAL A 235 -38.50 3.56 -13.25
C VAL A 235 -37.07 3.97 -13.54
N TYR A 236 -36.20 3.00 -13.87
CA TYR A 236 -34.83 3.25 -14.28
C TYR A 236 -34.25 2.08 -15.07
N ASP A 237 -33.34 2.39 -15.99
CA ASP A 237 -32.53 1.47 -16.77
C ASP A 237 -31.08 1.54 -16.25
N LEU A 238 -30.67 0.57 -15.43
CA LEU A 238 -29.40 0.61 -14.70
C LEU A 238 -28.29 -0.11 -15.48
N PRO A 239 -27.01 0.27 -15.28
CA PRO A 239 -25.91 -0.49 -15.85
C PRO A 239 -25.87 -1.93 -15.35
N GLY A 240 -25.52 -2.87 -16.22
CA GLY A 240 -25.42 -4.29 -15.91
C GLY A 240 -26.50 -5.09 -16.63
N ASN A 241 -26.73 -6.32 -16.17
CA ASN A 241 -27.71 -7.22 -16.76
C ASN A 241 -28.71 -7.83 -15.76
N GLU A 242 -28.48 -7.79 -14.45
CA GLU A 242 -29.43 -8.37 -13.48
C GLU A 242 -29.74 -7.42 -12.30
N ILE A 243 -31.03 -7.23 -12.01
CA ILE A 243 -31.51 -6.67 -10.73
C ILE A 243 -31.86 -7.79 -9.74
N THR A 244 -30.89 -8.17 -8.92
CA THR A 244 -31.02 -9.33 -8.01
C THR A 244 -31.88 -9.04 -6.78
N ALA A 245 -31.95 -7.79 -6.33
CA ALA A 245 -32.75 -7.39 -5.17
C ALA A 245 -33.27 -5.96 -5.29
N LEU A 246 -34.42 -5.76 -4.66
CA LEU A 246 -35.09 -4.47 -4.52
C LEU A 246 -35.54 -4.27 -3.08
N ALA A 247 -35.44 -3.04 -2.58
CA ALA A 247 -36.14 -2.60 -1.38
C ALA A 247 -36.84 -1.28 -1.68
N VAL A 248 -38.09 -1.12 -1.22
CA VAL A 248 -38.88 0.07 -1.52
C VAL A 248 -39.45 0.66 -0.23
N ARG A 249 -39.34 1.99 -0.08
CA ARG A 249 -39.91 2.74 1.04
C ARG A 249 -40.39 4.11 0.58
N ASP A 250 -41.71 4.33 0.65
CA ASP A 250 -42.36 5.60 0.35
C ASP A 250 -42.09 6.13 -1.07
N GLY A 251 -41.92 5.20 -2.03
CA GLY A 251 -41.59 5.46 -3.43
C GLY A 251 -40.08 5.56 -3.73
N GLU A 252 -39.22 5.58 -2.72
CA GLU A 252 -37.78 5.45 -2.90
C GLU A 252 -37.43 3.98 -3.13
N VAL A 253 -36.58 3.70 -4.13
CA VAL A 253 -36.17 2.35 -4.51
C VAL A 253 -34.68 2.18 -4.29
N LEU A 254 -34.29 1.13 -3.58
CA LEU A 254 -32.92 0.62 -3.57
C LEU A 254 -32.85 -0.58 -4.51
N ALA A 255 -31.80 -0.65 -5.33
CA ALA A 255 -31.60 -1.72 -6.29
C ALA A 255 -30.15 -2.21 -6.28
N THR A 256 -29.96 -3.52 -6.40
CA THR A 256 -28.66 -4.13 -6.71
C THR A 256 -28.60 -4.41 -8.21
N ALA A 257 -27.78 -3.66 -8.94
CA ALA A 257 -27.55 -3.87 -10.36
C ALA A 257 -26.21 -4.57 -10.55
N ASN A 258 -26.23 -5.77 -11.14
CA ASN A 258 -25.04 -6.57 -11.34
C ASN A 258 -24.76 -6.78 -12.82
N ALA A 259 -23.50 -6.76 -13.19
CA ALA A 259 -23.00 -7.11 -14.50
C ALA A 259 -22.25 -8.44 -14.41
N PHE A 260 -22.89 -9.52 -14.83
CA PHE A 260 -22.24 -10.83 -14.98
C PHE A 260 -21.74 -11.02 -16.40
N GLU A 261 -20.61 -11.70 -16.58
CA GLU A 261 -20.21 -12.16 -17.91
C GLU A 261 -21.28 -13.14 -18.43
N GLU A 262 -21.88 -12.81 -19.59
CA GLU A 262 -22.76 -13.75 -20.27
C GLU A 262 -21.96 -15.01 -20.60
N SER A 263 -22.45 -16.18 -20.14
CA SER A 263 -21.83 -17.44 -20.52
C SER A 263 -21.90 -17.58 -22.04
N LYS A 264 -20.75 -17.50 -22.73
CA LYS A 264 -20.61 -17.85 -24.13
C LYS A 264 -20.77 -19.36 -24.31
N THR A 265 -21.98 -19.86 -24.15
CA THR A 265 -22.36 -21.21 -24.52
C THR A 265 -23.64 -21.12 -25.34
N THR A 266 -23.42 -21.18 -26.66
CA THR A 266 -24.37 -21.66 -27.66
C THR A 266 -25.18 -22.85 -27.14
N ASP A 267 -26.50 -22.81 -27.34
CA ASP A 267 -27.44 -23.92 -27.17
C ASP A 267 -27.50 -24.58 -25.78
N ASP A 268 -28.21 -23.95 -24.84
CA ASP A 268 -28.84 -24.70 -23.74
C ASP A 268 -30.31 -24.31 -23.54
N LYS A 269 -31.14 -24.75 -24.49
CA LYS A 269 -32.55 -25.09 -24.26
C LYS A 269 -32.72 -26.40 -23.46
N LYS A 270 -31.68 -26.88 -22.76
CA LYS A 270 -31.75 -28.10 -21.93
C LYS A 270 -31.87 -27.76 -20.44
N LYS A 271 -32.90 -28.35 -19.84
CA LYS A 271 -33.19 -28.44 -18.39
C LYS A 271 -31.93 -28.50 -17.52
N GLY A 272 -31.58 -27.39 -16.86
CA GLY A 272 -30.46 -27.31 -15.92
C GLY A 272 -30.89 -27.52 -14.47
N THR A 273 -30.68 -28.73 -13.97
CA THR A 273 -30.96 -29.23 -12.61
C THR A 273 -29.84 -28.92 -11.60
N THR A 274 -29.11 -27.82 -11.77
CA THR A 274 -27.96 -27.47 -10.92
C THR A 274 -28.23 -26.20 -10.12
N THR A 275 -27.86 -26.21 -8.84
CA THR A 275 -27.85 -25.00 -8.01
C THR A 275 -26.82 -24.02 -8.59
N PRO A 276 -27.10 -22.70 -8.65
CA PRO A 276 -26.15 -21.72 -9.15
C PRO A 276 -24.82 -21.80 -8.37
N GLY A 277 -23.71 -21.96 -9.09
CA GLY A 277 -22.37 -21.94 -8.52
C GLY A 277 -21.85 -20.52 -8.25
N PRO A 278 -20.61 -20.37 -7.74
CA PRO A 278 -20.02 -19.06 -7.50
C PRO A 278 -19.93 -18.27 -8.81
N ARG A 279 -20.64 -17.14 -8.89
CA ARG A 279 -20.54 -16.19 -10.00
C ARG A 279 -19.56 -15.08 -9.64
N SER A 280 -18.86 -14.57 -10.64
CA SER A 280 -18.12 -13.32 -10.53
C SER A 280 -18.79 -12.32 -11.45
N GLY A 281 -18.90 -11.07 -11.00
CA GLY A 281 -19.46 -9.97 -11.78
C GLY A 281 -19.00 -8.64 -11.20
N ASP A 282 -19.55 -7.55 -11.71
CA ASP A 282 -19.39 -6.22 -11.14
C ASP A 282 -20.74 -5.74 -10.59
N GLY A 283 -20.82 -5.56 -9.28
CA GLY A 283 -22.03 -5.18 -8.56
C GLY A 283 -22.11 -3.70 -8.25
N GLN A 284 -23.32 -3.15 -8.30
CA GLN A 284 -23.60 -1.76 -7.97
C GLN A 284 -24.84 -1.66 -7.09
N VAL A 285 -24.80 -0.73 -6.13
CA VAL A 285 -25.94 -0.39 -5.27
C VAL A 285 -26.44 0.99 -5.69
N TRP A 286 -27.71 1.06 -6.02
CA TRP A 286 -28.37 2.28 -6.49
C TRP A 286 -29.51 2.69 -5.57
N ARG A 287 -29.68 3.99 -5.41
CA ARG A 287 -30.84 4.64 -4.81
C ARG A 287 -31.56 5.45 -5.88
N ILE A 288 -32.83 5.17 -6.09
CA ILE A 288 -33.70 5.88 -7.03
C ILE A 288 -34.77 6.61 -6.21
N SER A 289 -34.75 7.94 -6.30
CA SER A 289 -35.67 8.82 -5.60
C SER A 289 -37.06 8.79 -6.26
N PRO A 290 -38.15 9.14 -5.54
CA PRO A 290 -39.50 9.13 -6.09
C PRO A 290 -39.72 10.04 -7.31
N ASP A 291 -38.86 11.05 -7.49
CA ASP A 291 -38.85 11.98 -8.62
C ASP A 291 -38.07 11.43 -9.84
N GLY A 292 -37.53 10.22 -9.75
CA GLY A 292 -36.78 9.55 -10.81
C GLY A 292 -35.27 9.78 -10.78
N ARG A 293 -34.73 10.54 -9.81
CA ARG A 293 -33.28 10.73 -9.69
C ARG A 293 -32.60 9.45 -9.20
N ALA A 294 -31.70 8.89 -9.98
CA ALA A 294 -30.86 7.76 -9.57
C ALA A 294 -29.48 8.23 -9.11
N ASP A 295 -29.01 7.62 -8.03
CA ASP A 295 -27.71 7.85 -7.41
C ASP A 295 -27.02 6.51 -7.14
N ARG A 296 -25.79 6.35 -7.62
CA ARG A 296 -25.00 5.13 -7.42
C ARG A 296 -24.21 5.27 -6.13
N LEU A 297 -24.63 4.54 -5.11
CA LEU A 297 -24.08 4.67 -3.78
C LEU A 297 -22.77 3.92 -3.60
N PHE A 298 -22.64 2.75 -4.24
CA PHE A 298 -21.50 1.87 -4.05
C PHE A 298 -21.29 0.95 -5.26
N GLU A 299 -20.05 0.59 -5.53
CA GLU A 299 -19.69 -0.37 -6.56
C GLU A 299 -18.62 -1.35 -6.07
N GLN A 300 -18.66 -2.57 -6.56
CA GLN A 300 -17.59 -3.54 -6.40
C GLN A 300 -17.29 -4.23 -7.71
N ARG A 301 -15.99 -4.41 -7.96
CA ARG A 301 -15.51 -5.17 -9.11
C ARG A 301 -15.18 -6.59 -8.68
N LYS A 302 -15.43 -7.55 -9.57
CA LYS A 302 -15.22 -8.98 -9.30
C LYS A 302 -16.00 -9.51 -8.09
N ASP A 303 -17.04 -8.81 -7.64
CA ASP A 303 -18.04 -9.23 -6.66
C ASP A 303 -19.40 -8.62 -7.08
N PHE A 304 -20.50 -9.17 -6.59
CA PHE A 304 -21.86 -8.78 -6.92
C PHE A 304 -22.70 -8.68 -5.66
N PHE A 305 -23.82 -7.96 -5.72
CA PHE A 305 -24.74 -7.83 -4.58
C PHE A 305 -25.94 -8.75 -4.74
N THR A 306 -26.31 -9.43 -3.66
CA THR A 306 -27.44 -10.38 -3.60
C THR A 306 -28.66 -9.79 -2.94
N HIS A 307 -28.47 -8.83 -2.03
CA HIS A 307 -29.55 -8.23 -1.26
C HIS A 307 -29.24 -6.77 -0.90
N VAL A 308 -30.28 -5.94 -0.79
CA VAL A 308 -30.19 -4.55 -0.34
C VAL A 308 -31.31 -4.24 0.66
N GLY A 309 -31.08 -3.29 1.55
CA GLY A 309 -32.06 -2.87 2.54
C GLY A 309 -31.80 -1.46 3.04
N PHE A 310 -32.86 -0.80 3.51
CA PHE A 310 -32.73 0.53 4.11
C PHE A 310 -32.11 0.43 5.51
N GLY A 311 -31.18 1.32 5.80
CA GLY A 311 -30.67 1.55 7.15
C GLY A 311 -31.31 2.78 7.81
N GLU A 312 -30.74 3.14 8.96
CA GLU A 312 -31.11 4.34 9.72
C GLU A 312 -30.47 5.59 9.12
N GLN A 313 -31.07 6.76 9.37
CA GLN A 313 -30.51 8.07 8.98
C GLN A 313 -30.12 8.18 7.49
N GLY A 314 -30.82 7.48 6.60
CA GLY A 314 -30.54 7.48 5.17
C GLY A 314 -29.35 6.63 4.75
N SER A 315 -28.81 5.77 5.63
CA SER A 315 -27.88 4.71 5.23
C SER A 315 -28.58 3.59 4.46
N VAL A 316 -27.79 2.79 3.76
CA VAL A 316 -28.18 1.60 3.00
C VAL A 316 -27.30 0.44 3.44
N TYR A 317 -27.89 -0.75 3.49
CA TYR A 317 -27.16 -1.99 3.68
C TYR A 317 -27.15 -2.77 2.38
N ALA A 318 -26.01 -3.39 2.03
CA ALA A 318 -25.87 -4.22 0.85
C ALA A 318 -25.02 -5.46 1.13
N ALA A 319 -25.53 -6.62 0.75
CA ALA A 319 -24.90 -7.92 0.97
C ALA A 319 -24.20 -8.40 -0.30
N SER A 320 -22.96 -8.90 -0.17
CA SER A 320 -22.19 -9.43 -1.29
C SER A 320 -22.35 -10.94 -1.47
N GLY A 321 -22.22 -11.37 -2.72
CA GLY A 321 -22.47 -12.73 -3.16
C GLY A 321 -21.22 -13.56 -3.44
N LYS A 322 -20.02 -13.01 -3.26
CA LYS A 322 -18.76 -13.76 -3.43
C LYS A 322 -17.81 -13.68 -2.24
N GLU A 323 -17.90 -12.64 -1.42
CA GLU A 323 -16.97 -12.41 -0.32
C GLU A 323 -17.64 -12.44 1.07
N GLY A 324 -18.93 -12.76 1.17
CA GLY A 324 -19.59 -12.93 2.47
C GLY A 324 -19.72 -11.64 3.29
N ARG A 325 -19.77 -10.48 2.63
CA ARG A 325 -19.69 -9.17 3.31
C ARG A 325 -21.02 -8.44 3.31
N LEU A 326 -21.36 -7.83 4.45
CA LEU A 326 -22.45 -6.86 4.57
C LEU A 326 -21.84 -5.47 4.73
N PHE A 327 -22.16 -4.59 3.79
CA PHE A 327 -21.71 -3.20 3.80
C PHE A 327 -22.80 -2.31 4.37
N ARG A 328 -22.41 -1.35 5.19
CA ARG A 328 -23.19 -0.13 5.44
C ARG A 328 -22.67 0.96 4.53
N ILE A 329 -23.56 1.64 3.83
CA ILE A 329 -23.27 2.74 2.92
C ILE A 329 -24.04 3.96 3.43
N ASP A 330 -23.34 4.99 3.85
CA ASP A 330 -23.89 6.23 4.36
C ASP A 330 -24.38 7.14 3.21
N ALA A 331 -25.16 8.17 3.55
CA ALA A 331 -25.80 9.06 2.58
C ALA A 331 -24.79 9.92 1.78
N ASP A 332 -23.57 10.06 2.27
CA ASP A 332 -22.44 10.74 1.65
C ASP A 332 -21.52 9.79 0.85
N HIS A 333 -22.01 8.57 0.55
CA HIS A 333 -21.32 7.50 -0.18
C HIS A 333 -20.13 6.87 0.56
N ASN A 334 -19.86 7.27 1.80
CA ASN A 334 -18.92 6.54 2.65
C ASN A 334 -19.46 5.17 2.98
N HIS A 335 -18.61 4.15 3.04
CA HIS A 335 -19.04 2.79 3.31
C HIS A 335 -18.10 2.07 4.27
N ALA A 336 -18.64 1.13 5.03
CA ALA A 336 -17.88 0.29 5.95
C ALA A 336 -18.33 -1.16 5.83
N LYS A 337 -17.39 -2.10 5.97
CA LYS A 337 -17.70 -3.51 6.21
C LYS A 337 -18.31 -3.63 7.61
N LEU A 338 -19.60 -3.92 7.68
CA LEU A 338 -20.32 -4.11 8.93
C LEU A 338 -20.22 -5.55 9.42
N VAL A 339 -20.31 -6.50 8.50
CA VAL A 339 -20.15 -7.93 8.75
C VAL A 339 -19.21 -8.51 7.70
N ASP A 340 -18.25 -9.31 8.15
CA ASP A 340 -17.38 -10.16 7.35
C ASP A 340 -17.59 -11.60 7.84
N LEU A 341 -18.02 -12.50 6.97
CA LEU A 341 -18.35 -13.89 7.31
C LEU A 341 -17.26 -14.84 6.83
N ASP A 342 -17.17 -16.02 7.45
CA ASP A 342 -16.31 -17.09 6.96
C ASP A 342 -16.92 -17.76 5.70
N GLU A 343 -18.25 -17.76 5.60
CA GLU A 343 -18.99 -18.15 4.40
C GLU A 343 -18.88 -17.09 3.30
N HIS A 344 -18.81 -17.49 2.03
CA HIS A 344 -18.54 -16.54 0.94
C HIS A 344 -19.79 -15.84 0.40
N GLN A 345 -20.99 -16.23 0.85
CA GLN A 345 -22.23 -15.67 0.31
C GLN A 345 -23.20 -15.28 1.41
N ILE A 346 -23.67 -14.03 1.36
CA ILE A 346 -24.87 -13.62 2.09
C ILE A 346 -26.03 -13.62 1.10
N GLN A 347 -27.14 -14.28 1.42
CA GLN A 347 -28.31 -14.37 0.53
C GLN A 347 -29.44 -13.43 0.93
N ALA A 348 -29.62 -13.23 2.23
CA ALA A 348 -30.64 -12.32 2.75
C ALA A 348 -30.21 -11.73 4.09
N PHE A 349 -30.77 -10.57 4.42
CA PHE A 349 -30.64 -9.99 5.75
C PHE A 349 -31.85 -9.12 6.05
N ASP A 350 -32.11 -8.91 7.33
CA ASP A 350 -32.93 -7.80 7.80
C ASP A 350 -32.29 -7.26 9.08
N LEU A 351 -31.75 -6.03 9.01
CA LEU A 351 -31.16 -5.36 10.16
C LEU A 351 -32.13 -4.43 10.89
N SER A 352 -33.31 -4.21 10.32
CA SER A 352 -34.34 -3.28 10.81
C SER A 352 -35.48 -3.99 11.54
N GLY A 353 -35.61 -5.30 11.35
CA GLY A 353 -36.62 -6.15 11.97
C GLY A 353 -36.44 -6.32 13.48
N SER A 354 -37.42 -6.96 14.12
CA SER A 354 -37.43 -7.19 15.58
C SER A 354 -36.30 -8.11 16.05
N THR A 355 -35.84 -9.00 15.16
CA THR A 355 -34.71 -9.90 15.42
C THR A 355 -33.71 -9.79 14.26
N PRO A 356 -32.77 -8.85 14.30
CA PRO A 356 -31.86 -8.62 13.19
C PRO A 356 -31.05 -9.86 12.81
N TYR A 357 -30.92 -10.14 11.52
CA TYR A 357 -30.23 -11.35 11.04
C TYR A 357 -29.48 -11.14 9.72
N VAL A 358 -28.51 -12.02 9.50
CA VAL A 358 -27.84 -12.25 8.21
C VAL A 358 -27.92 -13.74 7.89
N LEU A 359 -28.35 -14.09 6.68
CA LEU A 359 -28.41 -15.45 6.18
C LEU A 359 -27.22 -15.71 5.26
N ALA A 360 -26.32 -16.58 5.70
CA ALA A 360 -25.22 -17.09 4.90
C ALA A 360 -25.64 -18.30 4.07
N SER A 361 -25.04 -18.46 2.89
CA SER A 361 -25.11 -19.64 2.04
C SER A 361 -23.73 -20.26 1.88
N ASP A 362 -23.57 -21.29 1.04
CA ASP A 362 -22.36 -22.12 0.84
C ASP A 362 -21.82 -22.90 2.06
N ALA A 363 -22.30 -22.58 3.25
CA ALA A 363 -22.48 -23.45 4.40
C ALA A 363 -23.60 -22.82 5.23
N ALA A 364 -24.84 -23.25 5.02
CA ALA A 364 -26.01 -22.50 5.45
C ALA A 364 -25.97 -22.18 6.96
N ALA A 365 -26.07 -20.90 7.28
CA ALA A 365 -26.04 -20.43 8.66
C ALA A 365 -26.85 -19.15 8.81
N VAL A 366 -27.47 -19.00 9.97
CA VAL A 366 -28.11 -17.76 10.40
C VAL A 366 -27.22 -17.09 11.41
N TYR A 367 -26.88 -15.83 11.16
CA TYR A 367 -26.20 -14.97 12.12
C TYR A 367 -27.21 -14.03 12.73
N TRP A 368 -27.50 -14.20 14.01
CA TRP A 368 -28.31 -13.24 14.77
C TRP A 368 -27.45 -12.02 15.08
N VAL A 369 -27.81 -10.88 14.49
CA VAL A 369 -27.12 -9.62 14.70
C VAL A 369 -27.75 -8.92 15.90
N LYS A 370 -26.92 -8.39 16.80
CA LYS A 370 -27.41 -7.63 17.96
C LYS A 370 -26.90 -6.20 17.87
N PRO A 371 -27.63 -5.30 17.21
CA PRO A 371 -27.31 -3.88 17.19
C PRO A 371 -27.22 -3.34 18.63
N GLY A 372 -26.14 -2.63 18.96
CA GLY A 372 -25.99 -1.97 20.26
C GLY A 372 -25.60 -2.85 21.45
N LYS A 373 -25.67 -4.19 21.36
CA LYS A 373 -25.06 -5.11 22.34
C LYS A 373 -23.69 -5.56 21.82
N ALA A 374 -22.82 -4.59 21.56
CA ALA A 374 -21.46 -4.87 21.15
C ALA A 374 -20.63 -5.32 22.37
N SER A 375 -19.78 -6.34 22.20
CA SER A 375 -18.54 -6.37 22.97
C SER A 375 -17.76 -5.10 22.62
N PRO A 376 -16.94 -4.53 23.53
CA PRO A 376 -16.12 -3.37 23.21
C PRO A 376 -15.37 -3.62 21.90
N GLY A 377 -15.58 -2.76 20.91
CA GLY A 377 -14.94 -2.92 19.60
C GLY A 377 -13.44 -2.69 19.77
N GLN A 378 -12.62 -3.66 19.44
CA GLN A 378 -11.17 -3.56 19.50
C GLN A 378 -10.59 -3.40 18.11
N TRP A 379 -9.59 -2.55 18.02
CA TRP A 379 -8.74 -2.43 16.86
C TRP A 379 -7.30 -2.45 17.35
N THR A 380 -6.47 -3.30 16.75
CA THR A 380 -5.03 -3.36 17.03
C THR A 380 -4.29 -2.95 15.78
N SER A 381 -3.41 -1.96 15.88
CA SER A 381 -2.60 -1.51 14.77
C SER A 381 -1.75 -2.66 14.21
N ASP A 382 -1.37 -2.54 12.94
CA ASP A 382 -0.18 -3.26 12.46
C ASP A 382 1.04 -2.88 13.32
N VAL A 383 2.12 -3.65 13.20
CA VAL A 383 3.36 -3.37 13.90
C VAL A 383 3.99 -2.10 13.33
N LEU A 384 4.13 -1.08 14.18
CA LEU A 384 4.73 0.20 13.84
C LEU A 384 6.25 0.11 14.05
N ASP A 385 7.02 0.20 12.96
CA ASP A 385 8.49 0.07 12.99
C ASP A 385 9.18 1.44 13.04
N ALA A 386 9.93 1.70 14.12
CA ALA A 386 10.75 2.90 14.25
C ALA A 386 12.09 2.80 13.49
N GLU A 387 12.32 1.70 12.75
CA GLU A 387 13.51 1.33 11.95
C GLU A 387 14.77 1.02 12.80
N ALA A 388 14.86 1.62 13.98
CA ALA A 388 15.90 1.43 14.99
C ALA A 388 15.27 1.52 16.39
N PRO A 389 15.97 1.05 17.45
CA PRO A 389 15.50 1.25 18.83
C PRO A 389 15.15 2.71 19.10
N ALA A 390 13.96 2.97 19.63
CA ALA A 390 13.44 4.32 19.83
C ALA A 390 12.83 4.49 21.21
N ARG A 391 12.81 5.74 21.70
CA ARG A 391 11.99 6.13 22.84
C ARG A 391 10.65 6.63 22.32
N PHE A 392 9.56 6.07 22.83
CA PHE A 392 8.22 6.56 22.52
C PHE A 392 7.86 7.77 23.38
N GLY A 393 7.22 8.75 22.75
CA GLY A 393 6.79 10.03 23.31
C GLY A 393 5.30 10.02 23.65
N GLU A 394 4.56 11.00 23.15
CA GLU A 394 3.12 11.11 23.38
C GLU A 394 2.31 10.25 22.41
N LEU A 395 1.26 9.59 22.91
CA LEU A 395 0.17 9.02 22.14
C LEU A 395 -1.02 9.97 22.21
N THR A 396 -1.46 10.47 21.06
CA THR A 396 -2.62 11.34 20.92
C THR A 396 -3.58 10.81 19.86
N TRP A 397 -4.83 11.23 19.94
CA TRP A 397 -5.87 10.77 19.02
C TRP A 397 -7.01 11.78 18.90
N ARG A 398 -7.73 11.69 17.79
CA ARG A 398 -8.98 12.43 17.55
C ARG A 398 -10.15 11.45 17.58
N SER A 399 -11.08 11.64 18.51
CA SER A 399 -12.23 10.75 18.69
C SER A 399 -13.50 11.48 19.15
N ILE A 400 -14.64 10.79 19.01
CA ILE A 400 -15.92 11.13 19.65
C ILE A 400 -16.31 9.93 20.51
N GLY A 401 -16.99 10.18 21.64
CA GLY A 401 -17.45 9.14 22.55
C GLY A 401 -16.31 8.50 23.36
N PRO A 402 -16.64 7.54 24.24
CA PRO A 402 -15.67 6.92 25.13
C PRO A 402 -14.77 5.93 24.37
N VAL A 403 -13.47 6.18 24.37
CA VAL A 403 -12.44 5.31 23.78
C VAL A 403 -11.28 5.15 24.76
N GLU A 404 -10.64 3.98 24.72
CA GLU A 404 -9.42 3.71 25.48
C GLU A 404 -8.31 3.20 24.56
N PHE A 405 -7.09 3.58 24.87
CA PHE A 405 -5.89 3.15 24.15
C PHE A 405 -4.92 2.39 25.05
N GLN A 406 -4.25 1.40 24.47
CA GLN A 406 -3.16 0.67 25.12
C GLN A 406 -2.00 0.55 24.14
N THR A 407 -0.79 0.45 24.68
CA THR A 407 0.41 0.23 23.88
C THR A 407 1.14 -1.02 24.34
N ARG A 408 1.88 -1.66 23.42
CA ARG A 408 2.92 -2.63 23.75
C ARG A 408 4.10 -2.45 22.79
N SER A 409 5.28 -2.86 23.19
CA SER A 409 6.50 -2.70 22.39
C SER A 409 7.36 -3.97 22.39
N GLY A 410 8.29 -4.05 21.46
CA GLY A 410 9.25 -5.14 21.38
C GLY A 410 10.33 -4.91 20.32
N ASN A 411 11.31 -5.83 20.26
CA ASN A 411 12.46 -5.76 19.33
C ASN A 411 12.42 -6.81 18.21
N THR A 412 11.27 -7.43 17.98
CA THR A 412 11.05 -8.35 16.85
C THR A 412 9.89 -7.86 16.00
N GLU A 413 9.99 -7.96 14.67
CA GLU A 413 8.95 -7.50 13.74
C GLU A 413 7.59 -8.18 13.99
N LYS A 414 7.59 -9.47 14.33
CA LYS A 414 6.38 -10.20 14.71
C LYS A 414 6.24 -10.24 16.24
N PRO A 415 5.08 -9.87 16.80
CA PRO A 415 4.82 -10.00 18.23
C PRO A 415 4.94 -11.45 18.70
N ASN A 416 5.62 -11.65 19.81
CA ASN A 416 5.81 -12.96 20.47
C ASN A 416 5.96 -12.75 21.99
N ASP A 417 6.32 -13.79 22.73
CA ASP A 417 6.41 -13.78 24.19
C ASP A 417 7.51 -12.84 24.76
N THR A 418 8.38 -12.27 23.93
CA THR A 418 9.39 -11.27 24.35
C THR A 418 8.88 -9.83 24.29
N TRP A 419 7.73 -9.60 23.66
CA TRP A 419 7.08 -8.29 23.67
C TRP A 419 6.49 -7.99 25.05
N THR A 420 6.35 -6.71 25.37
CA THR A 420 5.71 -6.33 26.63
C THR A 420 4.24 -6.76 26.64
N ALA A 421 3.72 -6.99 27.85
CA ALA A 421 2.28 -6.97 28.05
C ALA A 421 1.69 -5.62 27.58
N TRP A 422 0.41 -5.62 27.22
CA TRP A 422 -0.32 -4.39 26.96
C TRP A 422 -0.30 -3.48 28.20
N SER A 423 -0.08 -2.19 27.97
CA SER A 423 -0.12 -1.19 29.03
C SER A 423 -1.49 -1.11 29.71
N ALA A 424 -1.55 -0.47 30.88
CA ALA A 424 -2.83 -0.04 31.43
C ALA A 424 -3.58 0.86 30.41
N PRO A 425 -4.93 0.79 30.33
CA PRO A 425 -5.71 1.62 29.41
C PRO A 425 -5.57 3.13 29.64
N MET A 426 -5.57 3.89 28.55
CA MET A 426 -5.49 5.35 28.50
C MET A 426 -6.79 5.90 27.93
N ALA A 427 -7.57 6.62 28.75
CA ALA A 427 -8.81 7.28 28.31
C ALA A 427 -8.58 8.73 27.84
N THR A 428 -7.37 9.26 28.00
CA THR A 428 -6.96 10.61 27.56
C THR A 428 -5.56 10.53 26.95
N PRO A 429 -5.25 11.39 25.95
CA PRO A 429 -3.90 11.50 25.38
C PRO A 429 -2.83 11.68 26.45
N GLY A 430 -1.64 11.15 26.19
CA GLY A 430 -0.52 11.24 27.12
C GLY A 430 0.67 10.38 26.73
N PRO A 431 1.70 10.28 27.58
CA PRO A 431 2.90 9.52 27.28
C PRO A 431 2.59 8.04 26.99
N VAL A 432 3.23 7.50 25.95
CA VAL A 432 3.25 6.06 25.68
C VAL A 432 3.78 5.35 26.91
N ARG A 433 3.03 4.33 27.36
CA ARG A 433 3.31 3.61 28.62
C ARG A 433 4.22 2.41 28.42
N SER A 434 4.48 2.03 27.18
CA SER A 434 5.42 0.97 26.82
C SER A 434 6.86 1.49 26.85
N PRO A 435 7.84 0.64 27.19
CA PRO A 435 9.25 1.02 27.14
C PRO A 435 9.70 1.35 25.72
N GLY A 436 10.87 1.98 25.61
CA GLY A 436 11.48 2.26 24.31
C GLY A 436 12.04 0.98 23.69
N ASP A 437 11.57 0.65 22.49
CA ASP A 437 12.03 -0.46 21.66
C ASP A 437 11.97 -0.04 20.18
N ARG A 438 12.31 -0.93 19.25
CA ARG A 438 12.17 -0.65 17.82
C ARG A 438 10.71 -0.65 17.34
N TYR A 439 9.89 -1.57 17.85
CA TYR A 439 8.53 -1.76 17.37
C TYR A 439 7.50 -1.37 18.43
N LEU A 440 6.39 -0.77 17.98
CA LEU A 440 5.24 -0.38 18.80
C LEU A 440 3.96 -0.98 18.20
N GLN A 441 3.02 -1.35 19.06
CA GLN A 441 1.63 -1.54 18.65
C GLN A 441 0.70 -0.72 19.54
N VAL A 442 -0.37 -0.23 18.93
CA VAL A 442 -1.43 0.52 19.59
C VAL A 442 -2.72 -0.27 19.48
N ARG A 443 -3.46 -0.39 20.57
CA ARG A 443 -4.80 -0.97 20.60
C ARG A 443 -5.82 0.07 21.02
N ALA A 444 -6.84 0.30 20.21
CA ALA A 444 -8.01 1.10 20.54
C ALA A 444 -9.15 0.19 21.01
N THR A 445 -9.89 0.63 22.03
CA THR A 445 -11.12 0.00 22.50
C THR A 445 -12.25 1.02 22.49
N LEU A 446 -13.28 0.76 21.68
CA LEU A 446 -14.50 1.54 21.56
C LEU A 446 -15.50 1.04 22.60
N LYS A 447 -15.93 1.91 23.51
CA LYS A 447 -16.73 1.50 24.68
C LYS A 447 -18.23 1.48 24.43
N ASP A 448 -18.74 2.27 23.48
CA ASP A 448 -20.16 2.27 23.13
C ASP A 448 -20.41 2.60 21.64
N PRO A 449 -21.65 2.47 21.13
CA PRO A 449 -21.96 2.68 19.72
C PRO A 449 -21.72 4.11 19.19
N THR A 450 -21.53 5.09 20.08
CA THR A 450 -21.22 6.48 19.71
C THR A 450 -19.72 6.73 19.54
N SER A 451 -18.88 5.78 19.97
CA SER A 451 -17.43 5.86 19.85
C SER A 451 -16.99 5.88 18.37
N VAL A 452 -16.20 6.89 18.01
CA VAL A 452 -15.57 7.01 16.69
C VAL A 452 -14.13 7.46 16.88
N VAL A 453 -13.17 6.78 16.23
CA VAL A 453 -11.78 7.24 16.14
C VAL A 453 -11.50 7.71 14.72
N TYR A 454 -10.94 8.91 14.60
CA TYR A 454 -10.62 9.54 13.33
C TYR A 454 -9.12 9.50 13.01
N ALA A 455 -8.27 9.58 14.03
CA ALA A 455 -6.82 9.61 13.86
C ALA A 455 -6.13 9.19 15.14
N ILE A 456 -4.97 8.54 15.01
CA ILE A 456 -4.08 8.16 16.09
C ILE A 456 -2.67 8.59 15.68
N THR A 457 -1.96 9.25 16.58
CA THR A 457 -0.59 9.68 16.37
C THR A 457 0.26 9.26 17.56
N ALA A 458 1.34 8.52 17.30
CA ALA A 458 2.31 8.12 18.31
C ALA A 458 3.67 8.71 17.98
N TYR A 459 4.16 9.63 18.81
CA TYR A 459 5.46 10.27 18.62
C TYR A 459 6.59 9.39 19.13
N TYR A 460 7.76 9.46 18.49
CA TYR A 460 8.95 8.74 18.91
C TYR A 460 10.24 9.46 18.51
N LEU A 461 11.34 9.09 19.19
CA LEU A 461 12.68 9.55 18.91
C LEU A 461 13.61 8.33 18.83
N ARG A 462 14.25 8.12 17.68
CA ARG A 462 15.24 7.04 17.51
C ARG A 462 16.46 7.33 18.38
N HIS A 463 17.13 6.28 18.88
CA HIS A 463 18.44 6.46 19.50
C HIS A 463 19.43 6.91 18.44
N ASN A 464 20.18 7.97 18.75
CA ASN A 464 21.20 8.52 17.88
C ASN A 464 22.29 7.47 17.60
N GLN A 465 22.72 7.33 16.35
CA GLN A 465 23.76 6.37 15.96
C GLN A 465 24.99 7.09 15.44
N GLN A 466 26.16 6.62 15.84
CA GLN A 466 27.41 7.22 15.39
C GLN A 466 27.59 7.00 13.88
N ALA A 467 27.87 8.08 13.15
CA ALA A 467 28.47 7.96 11.84
C ALA A 467 29.93 7.52 11.97
N LEU A 468 30.43 6.72 11.03
CA LEU A 468 31.79 6.22 10.99
C LEU A 468 32.49 6.65 9.69
N VAL A 469 33.63 7.33 9.81
CA VAL A 469 34.53 7.54 8.67
C VAL A 469 35.35 6.26 8.47
N THR A 470 35.14 5.55 7.37
CA THR A 470 35.76 4.24 7.13
C THR A 470 37.07 4.33 6.36
N GLN A 471 37.28 5.41 5.60
CA GLN A 471 38.48 5.61 4.79
C GLN A 471 38.73 7.11 4.59
N VAL A 472 39.99 7.53 4.68
CA VAL A 472 40.46 8.87 4.30
C VAL A 472 41.54 8.70 3.23
N SER A 473 41.36 9.34 2.08
CA SER A 473 42.25 9.28 0.93
C SER A 473 42.69 10.68 0.54
N VAL A 474 43.97 10.83 0.23
CA VAL A 474 44.55 12.11 -0.15
C VAL A 474 45.37 11.94 -1.41
N GLU A 475 45.07 12.77 -2.40
CA GLU A 475 45.64 12.67 -3.74
C GLU A 475 46.10 14.08 -4.22
N PRO A 476 47.25 14.20 -4.89
CA PRO A 476 47.67 15.47 -5.49
C PRO A 476 46.68 15.88 -6.59
N LYS A 477 46.29 17.16 -6.63
CA LYS A 477 45.38 17.67 -7.64
C LYS A 477 46.01 17.59 -9.02
N GLY A 478 45.36 16.86 -9.93
CA GLY A 478 45.83 16.65 -11.29
C GLY A 478 46.68 15.40 -11.49
N SER A 479 46.86 14.55 -10.46
CA SER A 479 47.43 13.22 -10.64
C SER A 479 46.42 12.31 -11.35
N SER A 480 46.77 11.76 -12.50
CA SER A 480 46.02 10.66 -13.13
C SER A 480 46.83 9.35 -13.04
N ASP A 481 46.16 8.20 -13.02
CA ASP A 481 46.86 6.90 -13.06
C ASP A 481 47.72 6.73 -14.33
N LYS A 482 47.44 7.50 -15.40
CA LYS A 482 48.25 7.54 -16.62
C LYS A 482 49.58 8.29 -16.45
N ASP A 483 49.71 9.14 -15.43
CA ASP A 483 50.92 9.92 -15.19
C ASP A 483 51.99 9.10 -14.44
N LYS A 484 51.64 7.97 -13.82
CA LYS A 484 52.58 7.08 -13.12
C LYS A 484 53.59 6.40 -14.06
N ASP A 485 53.23 6.18 -15.32
CA ASP A 485 54.07 5.55 -16.36
C ASP A 485 54.61 6.55 -17.40
N SER A 486 54.38 7.85 -17.20
CA SER A 486 54.85 8.89 -18.13
C SER A 486 56.31 9.24 -17.87
N ALA A 487 57.13 9.32 -18.92
CA ALA A 487 58.52 9.79 -18.86
C ALA A 487 58.65 11.25 -18.36
N ALA A 488 57.54 12.02 -18.34
CA ALA A 488 57.52 13.38 -17.84
C ALA A 488 57.47 13.47 -16.29
N GLY A 489 57.05 12.40 -15.59
CA GLY A 489 56.84 12.42 -14.13
C GLY A 489 55.54 13.14 -13.72
N PRO A 490 55.20 13.13 -12.41
CA PRO A 490 54.05 13.87 -11.90
C PRO A 490 54.21 15.38 -12.08
N LYS A 491 53.09 16.09 -12.22
CA LYS A 491 53.10 17.56 -12.24
C LYS A 491 53.17 18.09 -10.80
N PRO A 492 54.03 19.08 -10.50
CA PRO A 492 54.12 19.66 -9.17
C PRO A 492 52.80 20.36 -8.82
N THR A 493 52.34 20.17 -7.59
CA THR A 493 51.13 20.79 -7.07
C THR A 493 51.23 20.98 -5.57
N SER A 494 50.86 22.17 -5.08
CA SER A 494 50.62 22.40 -3.66
C SER A 494 49.17 22.06 -3.27
N VAL A 495 48.30 21.73 -4.22
CA VAL A 495 46.89 21.46 -3.94
C VAL A 495 46.66 19.95 -3.88
N TYR A 496 46.09 19.48 -2.77
CA TYR A 496 45.73 18.09 -2.54
C TYR A 496 44.22 17.95 -2.35
N LYS A 497 43.63 16.94 -2.98
CA LYS A 497 42.23 16.56 -2.74
C LYS A 497 42.16 15.55 -1.61
N ILE A 498 41.54 15.96 -0.51
CA ILE A 498 41.19 15.10 0.62
C ILE A 498 39.78 14.57 0.35
N SER A 499 39.57 13.27 0.44
CA SER A 499 38.26 12.63 0.31
C SER A 499 38.09 11.51 1.32
N TRP A 500 36.85 11.25 1.73
CA TRP A 500 36.56 10.22 2.72
C TRP A 500 35.25 9.50 2.45
N LYS A 501 35.15 8.29 2.99
CA LYS A 501 33.92 7.48 2.98
C LYS A 501 33.31 7.46 4.38
N THR A 502 31.98 7.52 4.44
CA THR A 502 31.24 7.53 5.70
C THR A 502 30.12 6.51 5.66
N GLU A 503 30.01 5.71 6.71
CA GLU A 503 28.82 4.92 7.04
C GLU A 503 27.98 5.71 8.03
N ASN A 504 26.71 5.96 7.69
CA ASN A 504 25.81 6.79 8.49
C ASN A 504 24.46 6.07 8.65
N PRO A 505 24.31 5.25 9.71
CA PRO A 505 23.16 4.34 9.84
C PRO A 505 21.79 5.01 9.98
N ASP A 506 21.72 6.18 10.63
CA ASP A 506 20.46 6.90 10.83
C ASP A 506 20.19 7.94 9.72
N GLY A 507 21.19 8.26 8.91
CA GLY A 507 21.10 9.18 7.78
C GLY A 507 21.12 10.65 8.20
N ASP A 508 21.57 10.96 9.41
CA ASP A 508 21.55 12.33 9.94
C ASP A 508 22.56 13.23 9.19
N PRO A 509 22.26 14.54 9.01
CA PRO A 509 23.22 15.47 8.42
C PRO A 509 24.50 15.57 9.24
N LEU A 510 25.65 15.37 8.58
CA LEU A 510 26.96 15.40 9.23
C LEU A 510 27.73 16.68 8.92
N ARG A 511 28.45 17.17 9.92
CA ARG A 511 29.55 18.11 9.78
C ARG A 511 30.86 17.36 9.88
N TYR A 512 31.79 17.71 8.99
CA TYR A 512 33.14 17.20 9.01
C TYR A 512 34.14 18.24 9.54
N TYR A 513 35.08 17.79 10.37
CA TYR A 513 36.23 18.59 10.77
C TYR A 513 37.50 17.99 10.18
N LEU A 514 38.30 18.81 9.53
CA LEU A 514 39.54 18.39 8.90
C LEU A 514 40.72 18.95 9.69
N ARG A 515 41.59 18.06 10.14
CA ARG A 515 42.78 18.40 10.92
C ARG A 515 44.01 17.76 10.31
N PHE A 516 45.16 18.39 10.48
CA PHE A 516 46.44 17.84 10.04
C PHE A 516 47.46 17.87 11.17
N ARG A 517 48.36 16.90 11.17
CA ARG A 517 49.54 16.89 12.06
C ARG A 517 50.75 16.34 11.34
N SER A 518 51.91 16.87 11.67
CA SER A 518 53.19 16.30 11.23
C SER A 518 53.37 14.92 11.86
N GLU A 519 53.91 13.98 11.08
CA GLU A 519 54.19 12.63 11.52
C GLU A 519 55.07 12.64 12.79
N GLY A 520 54.73 11.80 13.76
CA GLY A 520 55.40 11.75 15.07
C GLY A 520 55.01 12.86 16.07
N ARG A 521 54.22 13.87 15.68
CA ARG A 521 53.64 14.84 16.63
C ARG A 521 52.22 14.44 17.05
N ALA A 522 51.89 14.70 18.31
CA ALA A 522 50.58 14.37 18.90
C ALA A 522 49.49 15.43 18.67
N ARG A 523 49.86 16.70 18.42
CA ARG A 523 48.88 17.80 18.34
C ARG A 523 48.47 18.08 16.90
N ALA A 524 47.19 17.89 16.61
CA ALA A 524 46.55 18.26 15.34
C ALA A 524 46.22 19.76 15.27
N ARG A 525 46.16 20.29 14.05
CA ARG A 525 45.75 21.67 13.73
C ARG A 525 44.60 21.63 12.74
N ASP A 526 43.65 22.55 12.87
CA ASP A 526 42.51 22.62 11.95
C ASP A 526 42.97 23.12 10.56
N ILE A 527 42.49 22.44 9.51
CA ILE A 527 42.66 22.88 8.11
C ILE A 527 41.67 23.99 7.80
N LEU A 528 40.46 23.89 8.36
CA LEU A 528 39.37 24.82 8.15
C LEU A 528 39.17 25.73 9.37
N PRO A 529 38.87 27.03 9.18
CA PRO A 529 38.44 27.89 10.28
C PRO A 529 37.18 27.34 10.97
N PRO A 530 36.99 27.58 12.29
CA PRO A 530 35.87 27.01 13.05
C PRO A 530 34.47 27.40 12.55
N HIS A 531 34.33 28.50 11.80
CA HIS A 531 33.05 28.97 11.25
C HIS A 531 32.70 28.30 9.91
N VAL A 532 33.63 27.57 9.30
CA VAL A 532 33.35 26.83 8.06
C VAL A 532 32.65 25.51 8.42
N VAL A 533 31.49 25.29 7.81
CA VAL A 533 30.71 24.06 7.97
C VAL A 533 30.92 23.21 6.72
N GLN A 534 31.78 22.20 6.84
CA GLN A 534 32.05 21.25 5.77
C GLN A 534 31.04 20.09 5.86
N THR A 535 30.20 19.93 4.83
CA THR A 535 29.23 18.83 4.73
C THR A 535 29.53 17.88 3.56
N ALA A 536 30.31 18.30 2.57
CA ALA A 536 30.73 17.43 1.49
C ALA A 536 31.84 16.49 1.94
N THR A 537 31.89 15.27 1.40
CA THR A 537 32.88 14.23 1.74
C THR A 537 34.24 14.40 1.05
N SER A 538 34.54 15.60 0.58
CA SER A 538 35.82 15.95 -0.01
C SER A 538 36.13 17.44 0.15
N TYR A 539 37.42 17.76 0.18
CA TYR A 539 37.95 19.12 0.32
C TYR A 539 39.27 19.26 -0.44
N GLU A 540 39.46 20.39 -1.13
CA GLU A 540 40.75 20.72 -1.76
C GLU A 540 41.57 21.59 -0.82
N TRP A 541 42.75 21.12 -0.44
CA TRP A 541 43.64 21.78 0.50
C TRP A 541 44.90 22.27 -0.21
N ASP A 542 45.17 23.58 -0.12
CA ASP A 542 46.44 24.17 -0.58
C ASP A 542 47.47 24.14 0.55
N THR A 543 48.57 23.44 0.31
CA THR A 543 49.66 23.17 1.25
C THR A 543 50.86 24.08 1.03
N ALA A 544 50.79 25.10 0.16
CA ALA A 544 51.93 25.98 -0.14
C ALA A 544 52.52 26.68 1.09
N SER A 545 51.71 26.92 2.13
CA SER A 545 52.15 27.51 3.40
C SER A 545 52.56 26.48 4.47
N ILE A 546 52.54 25.19 4.12
CA ILE A 546 52.85 24.09 5.03
C ILE A 546 54.31 23.67 4.80
N PRO A 547 55.13 23.56 5.86
CA PRO A 547 56.50 23.10 5.72
C PRO A 547 56.57 21.68 5.16
N ASP A 548 57.58 21.44 4.34
CA ASP A 548 57.92 20.13 3.80
C ASP A 548 58.02 19.05 4.89
N GLY A 549 57.37 17.91 4.68
CA GLY A 549 57.47 16.74 5.54
C GLY A 549 56.32 15.74 5.39
N TYR A 550 56.30 14.73 6.26
CA TYR A 550 55.21 13.76 6.33
C TYR A 550 54.08 14.25 7.25
N TYR A 551 52.84 14.14 6.79
CA TYR A 551 51.65 14.59 7.48
C TYR A 551 50.53 13.56 7.46
N VAL A 552 49.75 13.51 8.54
CA VAL A 552 48.53 12.71 8.66
C VAL A 552 47.33 13.65 8.72
N ILE A 553 46.28 13.33 7.97
CA ILE A 553 44.99 14.03 8.01
C ILE A 553 44.03 13.25 8.89
N GLU A 554 43.39 13.95 9.81
CA GLU A 554 42.32 13.43 10.66
C GLU A 554 41.00 14.05 10.21
N VAL A 555 40.03 13.21 9.91
CA VAL A 555 38.66 13.60 9.57
C VAL A 555 37.76 13.20 10.72
N ASP A 556 37.09 14.18 11.32
CA ASP A 556 35.99 13.90 12.24
C ASP A 556 34.67 13.95 11.51
N ALA A 557 33.79 12.98 11.74
CA ALA A 557 32.38 13.08 11.39
C ALA A 557 31.58 13.34 12.66
N SER A 558 30.69 14.34 12.64
CA SER A 558 29.81 14.67 13.76
C SER A 558 28.40 15.04 13.31
N ASP A 559 27.40 14.61 14.07
CA ASP A 559 25.98 14.91 13.89
C ASP A 559 25.51 16.14 14.70
N GLU A 560 26.44 16.94 15.23
CA GLU A 560 26.19 18.09 16.10
C GLU A 560 25.27 19.18 15.52
N THR A 561 24.97 19.11 14.21
CA THR A 561 24.07 20.07 13.55
C THR A 561 22.60 19.79 13.84
N VAL A 562 22.27 18.55 14.23
CA VAL A 562 20.91 18.10 14.50
C VAL A 562 20.72 17.51 15.89
N ASN A 563 21.81 17.22 16.60
CA ASN A 563 21.79 16.73 17.97
C ASN A 563 22.35 17.78 18.95
N PRO A 564 21.75 17.91 20.17
CA PRO A 564 22.30 18.79 21.19
C PRO A 564 23.69 18.30 21.65
N PRO A 565 24.55 19.18 22.20
CA PRO A 565 25.95 18.85 22.52
C PRO A 565 26.14 17.60 23.40
N GLU A 566 25.17 17.28 24.25
CA GLU A 566 25.23 16.13 25.17
C GLU A 566 24.90 14.80 24.48
N LEU A 567 24.25 14.83 23.31
CA LEU A 567 23.83 13.66 22.53
C LEU A 567 24.58 13.54 21.20
N ALA A 568 25.29 14.59 20.79
CA ALA A 568 26.06 14.59 19.56
C ALA A 568 27.18 13.55 19.61
N LEU A 569 27.25 12.71 18.59
CA LEU A 569 28.28 11.70 18.42
C LEU A 569 29.34 12.21 17.45
N ARG A 570 30.57 11.77 17.69
CA ARG A 570 31.73 12.15 16.89
C ARG A 570 32.71 11.00 16.79
N THR A 571 33.16 10.70 15.58
CA THR A 571 34.22 9.73 15.32
C THR A 571 35.36 10.41 14.57
N THR A 572 36.59 9.94 14.80
CA THR A 572 37.80 10.46 14.14
C THR A 572 38.51 9.33 13.43
N THR A 573 38.87 9.55 12.17
CA THR A 573 39.66 8.61 11.37
C THR A 573 40.84 9.34 10.73
N ALA A 574 42.02 8.70 10.78
CA ALA A 574 43.24 9.23 10.18
C ALA A 574 43.52 8.62 8.79
N SER A 575 44.14 9.40 7.91
CA SER A 575 44.71 8.91 6.66
C SER A 575 46.03 8.17 6.91
N GLU A 576 46.52 7.47 5.88
CA GLU A 576 47.94 7.15 5.78
C GLU A 576 48.78 8.44 5.75
N PRO A 577 50.07 8.41 6.19
CA PRO A 577 50.97 9.55 6.04
C PRO A 577 51.14 9.94 4.57
N MET A 578 51.06 11.24 4.29
CA MET A 578 51.38 11.81 2.97
C MET A 578 52.64 12.66 3.04
N LEU A 579 53.35 12.73 1.92
CA LEU A 579 54.45 13.67 1.73
C LEU A 579 53.90 15.00 1.20
N ILE A 580 54.19 16.09 1.90
CA ILE A 580 54.07 17.46 1.40
C ILE A 580 55.47 17.92 1.04
N ASP A 581 55.68 18.25 -0.23
CA ASP A 581 56.97 18.68 -0.78
C ASP A 581 56.75 19.81 -1.80
N ASN A 582 56.96 21.04 -1.35
CA ASN A 582 56.66 22.24 -2.13
C ASN A 582 57.90 22.90 -2.75
N HIS A 583 59.10 22.40 -2.46
CA HIS A 583 60.35 23.05 -2.86
C HIS A 583 61.02 22.31 -4.01
N ALA A 584 61.56 23.07 -4.96
CA ALA A 584 62.38 22.51 -6.04
C ALA A 584 63.79 22.18 -5.57
N PRO A 585 64.45 21.17 -6.17
CA PRO A 585 65.85 20.88 -5.89
C PRO A 585 66.77 22.05 -6.22
N ALA A 586 67.83 22.21 -5.42
CA ALA A 586 68.86 23.21 -5.67
C ALA A 586 70.05 22.62 -6.43
N ILE A 587 70.53 23.32 -7.46
CA ILE A 587 71.84 23.04 -8.07
C ILE A 587 72.92 23.77 -7.26
N VAL A 588 73.84 22.99 -6.69
CA VAL A 588 74.97 23.48 -5.90
C VAL A 588 76.30 23.12 -6.56
N ASP A 589 77.34 23.89 -6.25
CA ASP A 589 78.71 23.67 -6.73
C ASP A 589 78.86 23.55 -8.26
N LEU A 590 78.02 24.27 -9.03
CA LEU A 590 78.06 24.25 -10.49
C LEU A 590 79.34 24.90 -11.02
N ALA A 591 80.15 24.12 -11.73
CA ALA A 591 81.40 24.57 -12.34
C ALA A 591 81.54 24.07 -13.78
N VAL A 592 82.19 24.89 -14.62
CA VAL A 592 82.47 24.57 -16.01
C VAL A 592 83.96 24.69 -16.27
N SER A 593 84.58 23.63 -16.78
CA SER A 593 85.99 23.60 -17.17
C SER A 593 86.13 23.04 -18.58
N GLY A 594 86.43 23.94 -19.54
CA GLY A 594 86.36 23.61 -20.96
C GLY A 594 84.95 23.18 -21.35
N ARG A 595 84.80 21.92 -21.74
CA ARG A 595 83.50 21.30 -22.10
C ARG A 595 82.85 20.52 -20.96
N ARG A 596 83.56 20.32 -19.85
CA ARG A 596 83.11 19.50 -18.72
C ARG A 596 82.33 20.36 -17.74
N VAL A 597 81.10 19.97 -17.44
CA VAL A 597 80.24 20.57 -16.43
C VAL A 597 80.16 19.63 -15.23
N THR A 598 80.35 20.15 -14.03
CA THR A 598 80.24 19.39 -12.78
C THR A 598 79.37 20.14 -11.79
N GLY A 599 78.65 19.42 -10.94
CA GLY A 599 77.84 20.01 -9.86
C GLY A 599 77.11 18.93 -9.07
N ARG A 600 76.18 19.37 -8.20
CA ARG A 600 75.29 18.47 -7.48
C ARG A 600 73.88 19.04 -7.43
N ALA A 601 72.87 18.19 -7.59
CA ALA A 601 71.49 18.53 -7.28
C ALA A 601 71.16 18.03 -5.86
N GLU A 602 70.62 18.91 -5.02
CA GLU A 602 70.22 18.58 -3.65
C GLU A 602 68.73 18.89 -3.43
N ASP A 603 68.00 17.91 -2.93
CA ASP A 603 66.61 18.03 -2.50
C ASP A 603 66.46 17.80 -0.98
N SER A 604 65.38 18.33 -0.40
CA SER A 604 65.14 18.27 1.04
C SER A 604 64.51 16.96 1.51
N LEU A 605 63.69 16.31 0.69
CA LEU A 605 62.83 15.18 1.08
C LEU A 605 62.84 14.00 0.11
N GLY A 606 62.74 14.26 -1.18
CA GLY A 606 62.60 13.26 -2.23
C GLY A 606 63.93 12.96 -2.93
N PRO A 607 64.04 11.82 -3.63
CA PRO A 607 65.16 11.62 -4.53
C PRO A 607 65.04 12.56 -5.74
N ILE A 608 66.18 12.94 -6.30
CA ILE A 608 66.21 13.60 -7.61
C ILE A 608 65.75 12.58 -8.65
N ALA A 609 64.78 12.95 -9.49
CA ALA A 609 64.22 12.07 -10.51
C ALA A 609 64.77 12.35 -11.91
N ARG A 610 65.24 13.58 -12.18
CA ARG A 610 65.74 13.97 -13.50
C ARG A 610 66.74 15.12 -13.44
N LEU A 611 67.73 15.10 -14.32
CA LEU A 611 68.69 16.19 -14.54
C LEU A 611 68.73 16.60 -16.00
N GLU A 612 68.70 17.90 -16.26
CA GLU A 612 68.68 18.46 -17.61
C GLU A 612 69.58 19.69 -17.74
N PHE A 613 70.17 19.88 -18.92
CA PHE A 613 70.93 21.08 -19.26
C PHE A 613 70.42 21.72 -20.56
N ALA A 614 70.68 23.01 -20.72
CA ALA A 614 70.42 23.74 -21.95
C ALA A 614 71.58 24.71 -22.26
N VAL A 615 71.90 24.87 -23.55
CA VAL A 615 72.92 25.79 -24.04
C VAL A 615 72.23 26.96 -24.75
N ASP A 616 72.60 28.19 -24.40
CA ASP A 616 72.10 29.44 -25.01
C ASP A 616 70.56 29.55 -25.05
N GLY A 617 69.87 28.96 -24.06
CA GLY A 617 68.40 28.94 -24.01
C GLY A 617 67.73 27.97 -24.98
N GLY A 618 68.48 27.00 -25.53
CA GLY A 618 67.99 25.96 -26.42
C GLY A 618 67.16 24.86 -25.73
N ALA A 619 66.96 23.74 -26.43
CA ALA A 619 66.20 22.62 -25.89
C ALA A 619 66.89 21.97 -24.69
N TRP A 620 66.11 21.57 -23.69
CA TRP A 620 66.59 20.82 -22.53
C TRP A 620 67.02 19.41 -22.93
N GLN A 621 68.21 19.01 -22.53
CA GLN A 621 68.81 17.70 -22.79
C GLN A 621 69.04 16.96 -21.47
N VAL A 622 68.56 15.72 -21.38
CA VAL A 622 68.70 14.88 -20.17
C VAL A 622 70.12 14.35 -20.04
N PHE A 623 70.65 14.35 -18.83
CA PHE A 623 71.89 13.65 -18.46
C PHE A 623 71.70 12.89 -17.15
N PHE A 624 72.60 11.96 -16.87
CA PHE A 624 72.52 11.09 -15.70
C PHE A 624 73.48 11.55 -14.58
N PRO A 625 73.18 11.22 -13.32
CA PRO A 625 74.12 11.40 -12.22
C PRO A 625 75.37 10.53 -12.43
N SER A 626 76.41 10.80 -11.64
CA SER A 626 77.74 10.22 -11.84
C SER A 626 77.79 8.70 -11.68
N ASP A 627 76.87 8.14 -10.89
CA ASP A 627 76.69 6.70 -10.71
C ASP A 627 75.64 6.10 -11.67
N GLY A 628 74.91 6.95 -12.39
CA GLY A 628 73.93 6.56 -13.40
C GLY A 628 72.53 6.25 -12.88
N ILE A 629 72.22 6.46 -11.58
CA ILE A 629 70.92 6.10 -10.99
C ILE A 629 70.34 7.28 -10.20
N PHE A 630 69.03 7.52 -10.36
CA PHE A 630 68.26 8.55 -9.66
C PHE A 630 67.59 7.95 -8.41
N ASP A 631 68.32 7.80 -7.31
CA ASP A 631 67.80 7.13 -6.10
C ASP A 631 68.09 7.88 -4.80
N THR A 632 68.85 8.98 -4.83
CA THR A 632 69.18 9.76 -3.64
C THR A 632 68.66 11.19 -3.70
N ARG A 633 68.58 11.83 -2.52
CA ARG A 633 68.27 13.26 -2.39
C ARG A 633 69.42 14.16 -2.86
N LYS A 634 70.61 13.60 -3.13
CA LYS A 634 71.84 14.35 -3.39
C LYS A 634 72.60 13.72 -4.53
N GLU A 635 72.30 14.17 -5.75
CA GLU A 635 72.87 13.61 -6.96
C GLU A 635 74.05 14.43 -7.47
N ALA A 636 75.26 13.85 -7.40
CA ALA A 636 76.44 14.45 -8.00
C ALA A 636 76.48 14.16 -9.50
N PHE A 637 76.78 15.15 -10.32
CA PHE A 637 76.83 14.97 -11.77
C PHE A 637 78.08 15.55 -12.42
N ALA A 638 78.46 14.90 -13.53
CA ALA A 638 79.53 15.36 -14.38
C ALA A 638 79.30 14.93 -15.83
N PHE A 639 79.09 15.88 -16.73
CA PHE A 639 78.80 15.63 -18.15
C PHE A 639 79.58 16.56 -19.06
N ASP A 640 79.70 16.18 -20.33
CA ASP A 640 80.38 16.98 -21.36
C ASP A 640 79.37 17.61 -22.31
N LEU A 641 79.51 18.91 -22.57
CA LEU A 641 78.65 19.65 -23.51
C LEU A 641 78.84 19.14 -24.96
N PRO A 642 77.84 19.20 -25.84
CA PRO A 642 78.00 18.82 -27.25
C PRO A 642 79.00 19.74 -27.99
N ALA A 643 79.92 19.16 -28.77
CA ALA A 643 81.01 19.91 -29.41
C ALA A 643 80.55 20.84 -30.52
N GLU A 644 79.47 20.49 -31.21
CA GLU A 644 78.92 21.31 -32.28
C GLU A 644 78.09 22.49 -31.74
N GLU A 645 77.58 22.40 -30.52
CA GLU A 645 76.77 23.44 -29.88
C GLU A 645 77.60 24.47 -29.09
N THR A 646 78.90 24.21 -28.90
CA THR A 646 79.79 25.00 -28.02
C THR A 646 81.03 25.58 -28.72
N LYS A 647 80.99 25.73 -30.05
CA LYS A 647 82.13 26.25 -30.85
C LYS A 647 82.05 27.76 -31.09
N GLY A 648 83.18 28.44 -30.84
CA GLY A 648 83.53 29.70 -31.46
C GLY A 648 82.99 30.98 -30.82
N ARG A 649 82.37 30.90 -29.63
CA ARG A 649 81.92 32.07 -28.83
C ARG A 649 81.66 31.69 -27.37
N ASP A 650 81.32 32.69 -26.55
CA ASP A 650 80.83 32.48 -25.18
C ASP A 650 79.40 31.90 -25.20
N HIS A 651 79.11 31.00 -24.26
CA HIS A 651 77.84 30.29 -24.15
C HIS A 651 77.26 30.38 -22.73
N ILE A 652 75.94 30.39 -22.62
CA ILE A 652 75.22 30.31 -21.34
C ILE A 652 74.74 28.88 -21.13
N ILE A 653 75.12 28.28 -20.00
CA ILE A 653 74.70 26.94 -19.62
C ILE A 653 73.71 27.04 -18.46
N ALA A 654 72.52 26.50 -18.67
CA ALA A 654 71.55 26.31 -17.60
C ALA A 654 71.50 24.83 -17.22
N VAL A 655 71.44 24.54 -15.92
CA VAL A 655 71.23 23.19 -15.38
C VAL A 655 70.03 23.25 -14.45
N ARG A 656 69.15 22.25 -14.53
CA ARG A 656 68.02 22.09 -13.62
C ARG A 656 67.90 20.64 -13.19
N ALA A 657 67.24 20.45 -12.05
CA ALA A 657 66.92 19.14 -11.50
C ALA A 657 65.41 19.07 -11.28
N THR A 658 64.83 17.89 -11.45
CA THR A 658 63.44 17.60 -11.08
C THR A 658 63.47 16.56 -9.96
N ASP A 659 62.74 16.77 -8.86
CA ASP A 659 62.53 15.74 -7.84
C ASP A 659 61.45 14.71 -8.26
N ALA A 660 61.22 13.72 -7.41
CA ALA A 660 60.16 12.74 -7.59
C ALA A 660 58.73 13.32 -7.51
N GLY A 661 58.54 14.49 -6.91
CA GLY A 661 57.27 15.23 -6.85
C GLY A 661 56.99 16.06 -8.10
N GLY A 662 57.97 16.23 -8.97
CA GLY A 662 57.90 17.03 -10.19
C GLY A 662 58.31 18.49 -10.02
N ASN A 663 58.85 18.91 -8.87
CA ASN A 663 59.32 20.28 -8.65
C ASN A 663 60.65 20.49 -9.40
N VAL A 664 60.83 21.67 -10.02
CA VAL A 664 61.95 22.00 -10.92
C VAL A 664 62.56 23.36 -10.63
#